data_AF-A0A4P5YRM6-F1
#
_entry.id   AF-A0A4P5YRM6-F1
#
_cell.length_a   1.000
_cell.length_b   1.000
_cell.length_c   1.000
_cell.angle_alpha   90.00
_cell.angle_beta   90.00
_cell.angle_gamma   90.00
#
_symmetry.space_group_name_H-M   'P 1'
#
loop_
_entity.id
_entity.type
_entity.pdbx_description
1 polymer ?
#
loop_
_entity_poly.entity_id
_entity_poly.type
_entity_poly.pdbx_seq_one_letter_code
_entity_poly.pdbx_strand_id
1 'polypeptide(L)'
;MKLTLLLLLLSATLHATEFFVNKQGLDSNAGTSRAAAFLTIQKGVDALQPGDTLSIGRGEYAEAVARKGLGGAEAVTIIRAEMRGTVLLRGDVDAPVFKPVAGTRQTFVADFKWAAQAVYEVDTWSRMGERATLAEVEFQPGSYFYDAAAGRLYVSSTDLRSAEQHRYSVPVLGRHGLELEKPVRVVLDGIAVRGFESGGMASSRTLFGTWGIIFLGARDCIIRDCTAFLNGGGICIASEGEGGNLVEGCTGYGNSSPHNTSECAGVLLYQSKNDVARNCVGYRSIGVGVRIYGLAAEHGLIDHCLGWGNEGPDVGIKSGKAETCATKNSVGLGYFPVRNVSNSILGGPNIYVPDDQITKDNILLPAERVNRDQEFADPLNFDFRLQSTSAMRNSAPDGKDRGPFPFQANVFFVKPNGDDAADGLSMTGAWKTLARAVQNVRPGDTVYLEPGVYEGPVTIRAGKAGAAPVSWRGRGAGKVVIADGFHIENSTGVEFERLHFSGAVIASASEGVRFHNCRFTGKDTSLSVSKVAALKVTHCEFTGFAGAALRLDECQQAHLSSNLYDNRTAPAVEIRGGTPKDRAIRYSDYHSYADAARAWKFGDGVMSMVQVQQTQDTYSRAIHPTFAVEESTPYLSNPASFMGLGALGQSIGFHQDRMSNTLEMTAPVLHSVGTTTANIEWHVTHGAVCEVAWGDTPECANRVKFHVGVTTDNHRSFSLTGLQPGKKYYFRIVGLSAANPFDGKGKPEVIDPQYGAISFTTEREQPAAKTYYVATDGDDANSGLERGLAWRTVGHAASRIRAGDTVLIVGGTYSEKVRVRVSGDKGLPIRFKSMPGERVIFDGNERRLDAAWVINGKTNIEMDGFYFRQIGLQGGGNSGSRVVNVSHSTDVSIRRCMWDGYGKGYAPGFVCAWNSENLRISNCVIARGFDGLEVTNCPGFILENNVFVCNLIQATKLATKATVRNNIFTDSIPTKVKVPLQQYGTQTGIEDHNNCYFLRAPDEERQLFWVLNFSEGGKNLGHTRMSLADYDRRVRSTRSIIADPKFPAIQKLDPAKVAKFPIDSLVSPFDFQDVFATNPEVAKRGMGLQPEAFADMGKK
;
A
#
# COMPACT_ATOMS: atom_id res chain seq x y z
N MET A 1 69.70 21.79 -43.95
CA MET A 1 69.51 23.17 -43.43
C MET A 1 68.08 23.62 -43.72
N LYS A 2 67.16 23.48 -42.75
CA LYS A 2 66.05 24.39 -42.41
C LYS A 2 65.15 23.72 -41.36
N LEU A 3 64.79 24.52 -40.37
CA LEU A 3 64.21 24.21 -39.05
C LEU A 3 62.80 23.60 -39.10
N THR A 4 62.57 22.63 -38.22
CA THR A 4 61.28 22.06 -37.85
C THR A 4 60.62 22.93 -36.77
N LEU A 5 59.37 23.35 -36.97
CA LEU A 5 58.56 24.07 -35.99
C LEU A 5 57.71 23.05 -35.19
N LEU A 6 57.90 23.03 -33.87
CA LEU A 6 57.22 22.17 -32.92
C LEU A 6 55.91 22.85 -32.46
N LEU A 7 54.76 22.19 -32.64
CA LEU A 7 53.49 22.59 -32.03
C LEU A 7 53.51 22.26 -30.53
N LEU A 8 53.41 23.28 -29.67
CA LEU A 8 53.11 23.14 -28.25
C LEU A 8 51.60 22.86 -28.08
N LEU A 9 51.24 21.61 -27.81
CA LEU A 9 49.97 21.25 -27.20
C LEU A 9 50.07 21.53 -25.70
N LEU A 10 49.43 22.61 -25.23
CA LEU A 10 49.15 22.83 -23.82
C LEU A 10 48.20 21.72 -23.34
N SER A 11 48.74 20.71 -22.66
CA SER A 11 47.97 19.81 -21.81
C SER A 11 47.47 20.60 -20.60
N ALA A 12 46.32 21.26 -20.74
CA ALA A 12 45.57 21.76 -19.61
C ALA A 12 45.09 20.56 -18.80
N THR A 13 45.71 20.30 -17.65
CA THR A 13 45.16 19.42 -16.63
C THR A 13 43.83 20.02 -16.16
N LEU A 14 42.71 19.50 -16.66
CA LEU A 14 41.36 19.83 -16.16
C LEU A 14 41.31 19.49 -14.67
N HIS A 15 41.29 20.51 -13.82
CA HIS A 15 41.05 20.35 -12.39
C HIS A 15 39.55 20.17 -12.18
N ALA A 16 39.17 19.14 -11.42
CA ALA A 16 37.79 18.94 -10.97
C ALA A 16 37.32 20.15 -10.15
N THR A 17 36.19 20.74 -10.54
CA THR A 17 35.58 21.89 -9.86
C THR A 17 34.51 21.43 -8.87
N GLU A 18 34.41 22.10 -7.72
CA GLU A 18 33.29 21.91 -6.79
C GLU A 18 32.32 23.10 -6.87
N PHE A 19 31.05 22.79 -7.12
CA PHE A 19 29.94 23.73 -7.12
C PHE A 19 29.07 23.55 -5.87
N PHE A 20 28.41 24.63 -5.44
CA PHE A 20 27.58 24.66 -4.24
C PHE A 20 26.16 25.13 -4.56
N VAL A 21 25.17 24.47 -3.94
CA VAL A 21 23.76 24.87 -3.94
C VAL A 21 23.31 25.05 -2.49
N ASN A 22 22.61 26.13 -2.16
CA ASN A 22 21.92 26.27 -0.87
C ASN A 22 20.74 27.25 -0.92
N LYS A 23 19.90 27.24 0.11
CA LYS A 23 18.70 28.09 0.22
C LYS A 23 18.97 29.59 0.39
N GLN A 24 20.23 29.98 0.64
CA GLN A 24 20.67 31.38 0.72
C GLN A 24 21.31 31.86 -0.59
N GLY A 25 21.49 30.97 -1.58
CA GLY A 25 22.13 31.25 -2.85
C GLY A 25 21.23 32.00 -3.83
N LEU A 26 21.78 32.24 -5.03
CA LEU A 26 21.09 32.84 -6.18
C LEU A 26 21.61 32.17 -7.45
N ASP A 27 20.74 31.86 -8.41
CA ASP A 27 21.14 31.18 -9.66
C ASP A 27 21.97 32.06 -10.61
N SER A 28 22.05 33.36 -10.32
CA SER A 28 22.99 34.29 -10.96
C SER A 28 24.41 34.19 -10.42
N ASN A 29 24.64 33.50 -9.30
CA ASN A 29 25.97 33.34 -8.72
C ASN A 29 26.83 32.38 -9.56
N ALA A 30 28.14 32.34 -9.28
CA ALA A 30 29.07 31.44 -9.96
C ALA A 30 29.04 29.99 -9.44
N GLY A 31 28.47 29.74 -8.26
CA GLY A 31 28.42 28.43 -7.62
C GLY A 31 29.73 27.96 -6.97
N THR A 32 30.81 28.76 -7.02
CA THR A 32 32.18 28.31 -6.67
C THR A 32 32.51 28.32 -5.17
N SER A 33 31.57 28.72 -4.32
CA SER A 33 31.69 28.66 -2.85
C SER A 33 30.31 28.68 -2.20
N ARG A 34 30.22 28.34 -0.90
CA ARG A 34 28.95 28.43 -0.14
C ARG A 34 28.33 29.83 -0.15
N ALA A 35 29.16 30.87 -0.10
CA ALA A 35 28.70 32.27 -0.12
C ALA A 35 28.23 32.72 -1.51
N ALA A 36 28.73 32.07 -2.57
CA ALA A 36 28.35 32.31 -3.95
C ALA A 36 27.62 31.09 -4.55
N ALA A 37 26.84 30.38 -3.73
CA ALA A 37 26.13 29.17 -4.15
C ALA A 37 24.97 29.49 -5.11
N PHE A 38 24.62 28.52 -5.95
CA PHE A 38 23.35 28.52 -6.69
C PHE A 38 22.17 28.35 -5.72
N LEU A 39 20.98 28.76 -6.15
CA LEU A 39 19.74 28.59 -5.39
C LEU A 39 19.07 27.24 -5.69
N THR A 40 19.10 26.81 -6.95
CA THR A 40 18.40 25.60 -7.43
C THR A 40 19.37 24.46 -7.70
N ILE A 41 18.90 23.24 -7.45
CA ILE A 41 19.66 22.02 -7.74
C ILE A 41 19.83 21.88 -9.25
N GLN A 42 18.81 22.17 -10.06
CA GLN A 42 18.92 22.13 -11.52
C GLN A 42 20.06 23.00 -12.03
N LYS A 43 20.20 24.24 -11.54
CA LYS A 43 21.30 25.13 -11.94
C LYS A 43 22.67 24.55 -11.61
N GLY A 44 22.80 23.93 -10.43
CA GLY A 44 24.01 23.23 -10.03
C GLY A 44 24.34 22.03 -10.92
N VAL A 45 23.35 21.18 -11.20
CA VAL A 45 23.51 20.03 -12.12
C VAL A 45 23.92 20.50 -13.51
N ASP A 46 23.36 21.62 -13.98
CA ASP A 46 23.66 22.13 -15.30
C ASP A 46 25.09 22.65 -15.48
N ALA A 47 25.72 23.09 -14.38
CA ALA A 47 27.08 23.60 -14.33
C ALA A 47 28.16 22.49 -14.39
N LEU A 48 27.80 21.26 -14.01
CA LEU A 48 28.75 20.15 -13.92
C LEU A 48 29.34 19.75 -15.28
N GLN A 49 30.66 19.59 -15.30
CA GLN A 49 31.42 18.87 -16.33
C GLN A 49 31.87 17.49 -15.80
N PRO A 50 32.29 16.56 -16.66
CA PRO A 50 32.82 15.28 -16.22
C PRO A 50 33.99 15.43 -15.24
N GLY A 51 33.84 14.87 -14.03
CA GLY A 51 34.83 14.94 -12.96
C GLY A 51 34.49 15.93 -11.83
N ASP A 52 33.51 16.81 -12.04
CA ASP A 52 33.13 17.84 -11.07
C ASP A 52 32.29 17.27 -9.91
N THR A 53 32.18 18.05 -8.83
CA THR A 53 31.32 17.76 -7.67
C THR A 53 30.30 18.87 -7.45
N LEU A 54 29.04 18.50 -7.19
CA LEU A 54 27.99 19.39 -6.70
C LEU A 54 27.69 19.06 -5.23
N SER A 55 27.88 20.04 -4.35
CA SER A 55 27.60 19.97 -2.92
C SER A 55 26.34 20.76 -2.58
N ILE A 56 25.30 20.05 -2.14
CA ILE A 56 23.97 20.62 -1.85
C ILE A 56 23.81 20.79 -0.35
N GLY A 57 23.63 22.03 0.09
CA GLY A 57 23.37 22.39 1.48
C GLY A 57 21.97 21.96 1.92
N ARG A 58 21.78 21.82 3.23
CA ARG A 58 20.51 21.43 3.86
C ARG A 58 19.32 22.28 3.39
N GLY A 59 18.16 21.64 3.29
CA GLY A 59 16.89 22.31 3.03
C GLY A 59 15.95 21.51 2.15
N GLU A 60 14.76 22.06 1.97
CA GLU A 60 13.74 21.56 1.07
C GLU A 60 13.77 22.33 -0.26
N TYR A 61 13.86 21.62 -1.37
CA TYR A 61 13.99 22.14 -2.73
C TYR A 61 12.77 21.72 -3.56
N ALA A 62 11.88 22.65 -3.87
CA ALA A 62 10.66 22.37 -4.63
C ALA A 62 10.92 22.53 -6.14
N GLU A 63 11.48 21.51 -6.76
CA GLU A 63 11.83 21.48 -8.18
C GLU A 63 11.91 20.04 -8.71
N ALA A 64 11.94 19.89 -10.04
CA ALA A 64 12.27 18.64 -10.72
C ALA A 64 13.58 18.86 -11.49
N VAL A 65 14.52 17.92 -11.36
CA VAL A 65 15.89 18.02 -11.87
C VAL A 65 16.08 17.00 -12.98
N ALA A 66 16.51 17.45 -14.16
CA ALA A 66 16.77 16.58 -15.29
C ALA A 66 18.06 16.96 -16.03
N ARG A 67 18.86 15.97 -16.42
CA ARG A 67 20.04 16.18 -17.27
C ARG A 67 20.35 14.97 -18.14
N LYS A 68 20.73 15.24 -19.40
CA LYS A 68 21.20 14.24 -20.35
C LYS A 68 22.72 14.29 -20.52
N GLY A 69 23.35 13.12 -20.59
CA GLY A 69 24.77 12.96 -20.89
C GLY A 69 25.70 13.50 -19.82
N LEU A 70 25.33 13.36 -18.53
CA LEU A 70 26.18 13.77 -17.42
C LEU A 70 27.30 12.74 -17.17
N GLY A 71 28.51 13.23 -16.92
CA GLY A 71 29.67 12.40 -16.61
C GLY A 71 30.44 11.91 -17.84
N GLY A 72 31.41 11.03 -17.62
CA GLY A 72 32.35 10.56 -18.65
C GLY A 72 33.18 9.36 -18.21
N ALA A 73 33.86 8.72 -19.16
CA ALA A 73 34.63 7.50 -18.88
C ALA A 73 35.86 7.74 -18.00
N GLU A 74 36.44 8.94 -18.05
CA GLU A 74 37.75 9.22 -17.44
C GLU A 74 37.67 9.59 -15.95
N ALA A 75 36.60 10.27 -15.51
CA ALA A 75 36.50 10.83 -14.17
C ALA A 75 35.09 10.69 -13.57
N VAL A 76 35.03 10.52 -12.24
CA VAL A 76 33.79 10.39 -11.49
C VAL A 76 33.18 11.77 -11.27
N THR A 77 31.90 11.94 -11.63
CA THR A 77 31.13 13.16 -11.36
C THR A 77 30.23 12.93 -10.16
N ILE A 78 30.16 13.86 -9.21
CA ILE A 78 29.48 13.64 -7.93
C ILE A 78 28.36 14.66 -7.73
N ILE A 79 27.17 14.21 -7.34
CA ILE A 79 26.09 15.04 -6.79
C ILE A 79 25.85 14.55 -5.36
N ARG A 80 26.09 15.40 -4.36
CA ARG A 80 25.98 15.01 -2.95
C ARG A 80 25.24 16.02 -2.10
N ALA A 81 24.53 15.53 -1.08
CA ALA A 81 24.22 16.34 0.08
C ALA A 81 25.51 16.62 0.87
N GLU A 82 25.72 17.87 1.30
CA GLU A 82 26.82 18.20 2.23
C GLU A 82 26.67 17.43 3.56
N MET A 83 25.42 17.15 3.93
CA MET A 83 25.05 16.32 5.07
C MET A 83 23.90 15.39 4.66
N ARG A 84 24.17 14.09 4.62
CA ARG A 84 23.19 13.05 4.28
C ARG A 84 21.92 13.17 5.13
N GLY A 85 20.76 13.03 4.49
CA GLY A 85 19.45 13.11 5.16
C GLY A 85 18.97 14.53 5.48
N THR A 86 19.69 15.57 5.05
CA THR A 86 19.30 16.99 5.29
C THR A 86 18.83 17.72 4.03
N VAL A 87 18.89 17.06 2.87
CA VAL A 87 18.45 17.60 1.57
C VAL A 87 17.21 16.82 1.13
N LEU A 88 16.09 17.52 0.99
CA LEU A 88 14.84 16.94 0.50
C LEU A 88 14.39 17.67 -0.78
N LEU A 89 14.41 16.96 -1.90
CA LEU A 89 13.86 17.41 -3.17
C LEU A 89 12.36 17.06 -3.22
N ARG A 90 11.50 18.04 -3.53
CA ARG A 90 10.04 17.96 -3.39
C ARG A 90 9.33 18.23 -4.71
N GLY A 91 8.49 17.27 -5.13
CA GLY A 91 7.50 17.43 -6.20
C GLY A 91 6.09 17.77 -5.71
N ASP A 92 5.94 17.84 -4.39
CA ASP A 92 4.70 18.07 -3.68
C ASP A 92 4.66 19.40 -2.94
N VAL A 93 3.45 19.70 -2.49
CA VAL A 93 3.14 20.73 -1.49
C VAL A 93 2.41 20.07 -0.32
N ASP A 94 2.57 20.61 0.87
CA ASP A 94 1.75 20.16 2.01
C ASP A 94 0.30 20.65 1.79
N ALA A 95 -0.68 19.78 2.07
CA ALA A 95 -2.08 20.14 1.93
C ALA A 95 -2.49 21.16 3.00
N PRO A 96 -3.49 22.02 2.73
CA PRO A 96 -4.11 22.84 3.76
C PRO A 96 -4.87 22.00 4.79
N VAL A 97 -5.30 22.65 5.87
CA VAL A 97 -6.09 22.01 6.93
C VAL A 97 -7.47 21.64 6.38
N PHE A 98 -7.80 20.36 6.48
CA PHE A 98 -9.09 19.80 6.10
C PHE A 98 -10.15 20.10 7.15
N LYS A 99 -11.40 20.30 6.71
CA LYS A 99 -12.56 20.53 7.58
C LYS A 99 -13.67 19.53 7.27
N PRO A 100 -14.45 19.09 8.26
CA PRO A 100 -15.52 18.13 8.03
C PRO A 100 -16.58 18.68 7.06
N VAL A 101 -17.05 17.84 6.14
CA VAL A 101 -18.17 18.16 5.25
C VAL A 101 -19.48 17.85 5.95
N ALA A 102 -20.36 18.84 6.09
CA ALA A 102 -21.64 18.70 6.76
C ALA A 102 -22.49 17.58 6.13
N GLY A 103 -23.09 16.73 6.97
CA GLY A 103 -23.94 15.61 6.53
C GLY A 103 -23.18 14.34 6.09
N THR A 104 -21.85 14.36 6.12
CA THR A 104 -20.99 13.19 5.85
C THR A 104 -20.36 12.67 7.15
N ARG A 105 -19.92 11.40 7.19
CA ARG A 105 -19.31 10.79 8.37
C ARG A 105 -17.79 10.87 8.33
N GLN A 106 -17.20 10.73 7.15
CA GLN A 106 -15.75 10.55 6.97
C GLN A 106 -15.15 11.49 5.92
N THR A 107 -15.95 12.39 5.35
CA THR A 107 -15.49 13.27 4.27
C THR A 107 -15.06 14.63 4.83
N PHE A 108 -13.85 15.04 4.47
CA PHE A 108 -13.31 16.34 4.80
C PHE A 108 -12.90 17.09 3.53
N VAL A 109 -12.90 18.42 3.58
CA VAL A 109 -12.61 19.30 2.44
C VAL A 109 -11.60 20.37 2.79
N ALA A 110 -10.75 20.71 1.83
CA ALA A 110 -9.86 21.87 1.85
C ALA A 110 -9.91 22.60 0.50
N ASP A 111 -9.71 23.93 0.53
CA ASP A 111 -9.48 24.70 -0.69
C ASP A 111 -8.10 24.32 -1.26
N PHE A 112 -8.05 23.94 -2.53
CA PHE A 112 -6.81 23.52 -3.17
C PHE A 112 -6.84 23.91 -4.66
N LYS A 113 -5.94 24.81 -5.07
CA LYS A 113 -5.96 25.41 -6.41
C LYS A 113 -4.96 24.82 -7.39
N TRP A 114 -3.99 24.03 -6.90
CA TRP A 114 -3.03 23.36 -7.76
C TRP A 114 -3.65 22.11 -8.37
N ALA A 115 -3.17 21.70 -9.55
CA ALA A 115 -3.59 20.43 -10.15
C ALA A 115 -3.02 19.26 -9.34
N ALA A 116 -3.85 18.67 -8.47
CA ALA A 116 -3.47 17.50 -7.68
C ALA A 116 -3.17 16.31 -8.60
N GLN A 117 -1.93 15.82 -8.60
CA GLN A 117 -1.52 14.64 -9.37
C GLN A 117 -1.78 13.34 -8.59
N ALA A 118 -1.72 13.42 -7.26
CA ALA A 118 -2.07 12.37 -6.31
C ALA A 118 -2.29 13.01 -4.93
N VAL A 119 -2.66 12.21 -3.92
CA VAL A 119 -2.64 12.63 -2.52
C VAL A 119 -2.01 11.52 -1.69
N TYR A 120 -1.07 11.87 -0.83
CA TYR A 120 -0.45 10.98 0.14
C TYR A 120 -0.80 11.41 1.56
N GLU A 121 -1.09 10.45 2.41
CA GLU A 121 -1.16 10.62 3.86
C GLU A 121 0.23 10.29 4.44
N VAL A 122 0.89 11.30 4.98
CA VAL A 122 2.33 11.26 5.30
C VAL A 122 2.60 10.43 6.54
N ASP A 123 1.71 10.44 7.53
CA ASP A 123 1.88 9.72 8.79
C ASP A 123 1.61 8.22 8.68
N THR A 124 0.75 7.80 7.74
CA THR A 124 0.48 6.38 7.47
C THR A 124 1.32 5.82 6.32
N TRP A 125 2.04 6.69 5.61
CA TRP A 125 2.80 6.43 4.38
C TRP A 125 1.98 5.81 3.25
N SER A 126 0.72 6.25 3.13
CA SER A 126 -0.23 5.69 2.20
C SER A 126 -0.55 6.66 1.07
N ARG A 127 -0.62 6.16 -0.15
CA ARG A 127 -1.28 6.88 -1.25
C ARG A 127 -2.78 6.77 -1.08
N MET A 128 -3.48 7.89 -1.07
CA MET A 128 -4.93 7.90 -1.10
C MET A 128 -5.43 7.45 -2.48
N GLY A 129 -6.44 6.58 -2.51
CA GLY A 129 -7.06 6.14 -3.75
C GLY A 129 -7.95 7.22 -4.35
N GLU A 130 -7.62 7.69 -5.55
CA GLU A 130 -8.47 8.63 -6.30
C GLU A 130 -9.85 8.04 -6.55
N ARG A 131 -10.88 8.86 -6.38
CA ARG A 131 -12.28 8.52 -6.66
C ARG A 131 -12.80 9.36 -7.80
N ALA A 132 -13.66 8.76 -8.62
CA ALA A 132 -14.28 9.44 -9.75
C ALA A 132 -15.28 10.54 -9.33
N THR A 133 -15.86 10.44 -8.13
CA THR A 133 -16.85 11.37 -7.60
C THR A 133 -16.66 11.63 -6.11
N LEU A 134 -17.19 12.75 -5.62
CA LEU A 134 -17.21 13.09 -4.20
C LEU A 134 -17.94 12.03 -3.35
N ALA A 135 -19.05 11.49 -3.85
CA ALA A 135 -19.86 10.52 -3.10
C ALA A 135 -19.06 9.27 -2.72
N GLU A 136 -18.12 8.85 -3.55
CA GLU A 136 -17.27 7.68 -3.29
C GLU A 136 -16.29 7.89 -2.13
N VAL A 137 -15.90 9.14 -1.84
CA VAL A 137 -14.96 9.45 -0.76
C VAL A 137 -15.53 9.06 0.60
N GLU A 138 -16.84 9.28 0.80
CA GLU A 138 -17.55 8.96 2.04
C GLU A 138 -17.55 7.47 2.36
N PHE A 139 -17.62 6.61 1.33
CA PHE A 139 -17.73 5.16 1.51
C PHE A 139 -16.40 4.43 1.46
N GLN A 140 -15.33 5.12 1.04
CA GLN A 140 -14.01 4.52 0.89
C GLN A 140 -12.98 5.27 1.74
N PRO A 141 -12.73 4.81 2.98
CA PRO A 141 -11.54 5.19 3.74
C PRO A 141 -10.26 5.08 2.90
N GLY A 142 -9.33 6.01 3.13
CA GLY A 142 -8.07 6.11 2.40
C GLY A 142 -8.25 6.59 0.95
N SER A 143 -9.19 7.50 0.71
CA SER A 143 -9.51 7.97 -0.64
C SER A 143 -9.65 9.48 -0.76
N TYR A 144 -9.57 9.99 -1.98
CA TYR A 144 -9.72 11.42 -2.26
C TYR A 144 -10.49 11.68 -3.56
N PHE A 145 -11.08 12.87 -3.67
CA PHE A 145 -11.66 13.42 -4.89
C PHE A 145 -11.19 14.87 -5.05
N TYR A 146 -10.64 15.21 -6.22
CA TYR A 146 -10.23 16.58 -6.54
C TYR A 146 -11.25 17.22 -7.48
N ASP A 147 -12.01 18.19 -6.97
CA ASP A 147 -12.91 19.02 -7.77
C ASP A 147 -12.13 20.21 -8.33
N ALA A 148 -11.54 20.01 -9.50
CA ALA A 148 -10.76 21.04 -10.18
C ALA A 148 -11.61 22.27 -10.55
N ALA A 149 -12.91 22.10 -10.81
CA ALA A 149 -13.80 23.20 -11.15
C ALA A 149 -14.10 24.08 -9.93
N ALA A 150 -14.27 23.47 -8.76
CA ALA A 150 -14.46 24.19 -7.50
C ALA A 150 -13.14 24.61 -6.81
N GLY A 151 -11.99 24.08 -7.25
CA GLY A 151 -10.71 24.25 -6.57
C GLY A 151 -10.73 23.66 -5.15
N ARG A 152 -11.28 22.45 -5.00
CA ARG A 152 -11.46 21.78 -3.71
C ARG A 152 -10.93 20.37 -3.73
N LEU A 153 -10.25 20.00 -2.66
CA LEU A 153 -9.78 18.64 -2.41
C LEU A 153 -10.59 18.02 -1.29
N TYR A 154 -11.14 16.84 -1.53
CA TYR A 154 -11.92 16.07 -0.57
C TYR A 154 -11.18 14.78 -0.21
N VAL A 155 -11.17 14.42 1.07
CA VAL A 155 -10.43 13.26 1.58
C VAL A 155 -11.23 12.49 2.63
N SER A 156 -10.92 11.20 2.75
CA SER A 156 -11.30 10.32 3.85
C SER A 156 -10.05 9.54 4.28
N SER A 157 -9.68 9.63 5.55
CA SER A 157 -8.41 9.12 6.10
C SER A 157 -8.29 7.60 5.97
N THR A 158 -7.06 7.09 5.98
CA THR A 158 -6.82 5.63 5.77
C THR A 158 -7.17 4.79 6.99
N ASP A 159 -7.19 5.38 8.19
CA ASP A 159 -7.39 4.69 9.45
C ASP A 159 -8.68 5.07 10.19
N LEU A 160 -9.59 5.85 9.56
CA LEU A 160 -10.87 6.30 10.12
C LEU A 160 -10.77 7.37 11.22
N ARG A 161 -9.57 7.84 11.60
CA ARG A 161 -9.42 9.03 12.46
C ARG A 161 -9.78 10.29 11.68
N SER A 162 -10.12 11.38 12.38
CA SER A 162 -10.42 12.65 11.71
C SER A 162 -9.25 13.08 10.81
N ALA A 163 -9.53 13.49 9.57
CA ALA A 163 -8.52 14.01 8.63
C ALA A 163 -7.72 15.19 9.23
N GLU A 164 -8.27 15.88 10.23
CA GLU A 164 -7.58 16.96 10.97
C GLU A 164 -6.39 16.45 11.80
N GLN A 165 -6.33 15.15 12.10
CA GLN A 165 -5.25 14.51 12.86
C GLN A 165 -4.12 13.98 11.96
N HIS A 166 -4.24 14.15 10.66
CA HIS A 166 -3.29 13.64 9.67
C HIS A 166 -2.56 14.75 8.95
N ARG A 167 -1.44 14.39 8.33
CA ARG A 167 -0.73 15.27 7.40
C ARG A 167 -0.86 14.73 5.99
N TYR A 168 -1.23 15.59 5.06
CA TYR A 168 -1.31 15.23 3.66
C TYR A 168 -0.26 15.97 2.81
N SER A 169 0.23 15.27 1.80
CA SER A 169 1.16 15.76 0.78
C SER A 169 0.52 15.57 -0.60
N VAL A 170 0.57 16.61 -1.42
CA VAL A 170 -0.09 16.63 -2.73
C VAL A 170 0.97 16.90 -3.81
N PRO A 171 1.38 15.89 -4.58
CA PRO A 171 2.17 16.09 -5.79
C PRO A 171 1.50 17.07 -6.77
N VAL A 172 2.27 18.04 -7.25
CA VAL A 172 1.80 19.10 -8.16
C VAL A 172 2.64 19.27 -9.42
N LEU A 173 3.84 18.67 -9.47
CA LEU A 173 4.75 18.83 -10.63
C LEU A 173 4.47 17.86 -11.79
N GLY A 174 4.01 16.63 -11.53
CA GLY A 174 3.75 15.64 -12.59
C GLY A 174 5.00 15.17 -13.34
N ARG A 175 6.17 15.20 -12.70
CA ARG A 175 7.48 14.92 -13.31
C ARG A 175 8.34 14.03 -12.41
N HIS A 176 9.38 13.43 -12.98
CA HIS A 176 10.41 12.74 -12.20
C HIS A 176 11.14 13.72 -11.27
N GLY A 177 11.64 13.23 -10.15
CA GLY A 177 12.37 14.06 -9.19
C GLY A 177 13.77 14.40 -9.66
N LEU A 178 14.67 13.41 -9.67
CA LEU A 178 15.99 13.52 -10.26
C LEU A 178 16.13 12.50 -11.38
N GLU A 179 16.15 13.01 -12.62
CA GLU A 179 16.23 12.23 -13.85
C GLU A 179 17.57 12.44 -14.55
N LEU A 180 18.38 11.38 -14.68
CA LEU A 180 19.58 11.40 -15.50
C LEU A 180 19.44 10.45 -16.69
N GLU A 181 19.60 10.99 -17.90
CA GLU A 181 19.63 10.19 -19.13
C GLU A 181 21.07 9.99 -19.63
N LYS A 182 21.43 8.74 -19.89
CA LYS A 182 22.76 8.28 -20.29
C LYS A 182 23.90 8.77 -19.37
N PRO A 183 23.76 8.68 -18.03
CA PRO A 183 24.85 9.05 -17.14
C PRO A 183 25.98 8.02 -17.22
N VAL A 184 27.22 8.50 -17.12
CA VAL A 184 28.43 7.66 -17.11
C VAL A 184 29.30 8.04 -15.91
N ARG A 185 29.56 7.07 -15.01
CA ARG A 185 30.38 7.27 -13.81
C ARG A 185 29.92 8.44 -12.93
N VAL A 186 28.60 8.55 -12.74
CA VAL A 186 27.98 9.54 -11.86
C VAL A 186 27.67 8.92 -10.50
N VAL A 187 28.00 9.62 -9.42
CA VAL A 187 27.64 9.27 -8.04
C VAL A 187 26.58 10.23 -7.52
N LEU A 188 25.44 9.70 -7.08
CA LEU A 188 24.42 10.40 -6.32
C LEU A 188 24.48 9.97 -4.86
N ASP A 189 24.67 10.91 -3.92
CA ASP A 189 24.94 10.60 -2.52
C ASP A 189 24.08 11.44 -1.54
N GLY A 190 23.24 10.78 -0.74
CA GLY A 190 22.67 11.39 0.45
C GLY A 190 21.43 12.27 0.25
N ILE A 191 20.77 12.20 -0.92
CA ILE A 191 19.59 13.02 -1.25
C ILE A 191 18.30 12.26 -0.94
N ALA A 192 17.34 12.95 -0.34
CA ALA A 192 15.97 12.47 -0.21
C ALA A 192 15.04 13.09 -1.26
N VAL A 193 14.06 12.32 -1.74
CA VAL A 193 13.04 12.76 -2.70
C VAL A 193 11.63 12.40 -2.23
N ARG A 194 10.68 13.32 -2.42
CA ARG A 194 9.27 13.13 -2.07
C ARG A 194 8.35 13.80 -3.08
N GLY A 195 7.17 13.22 -3.32
CA GLY A 195 6.10 13.91 -4.01
C GLY A 195 6.16 13.90 -5.53
N PHE A 196 6.92 12.98 -6.13
CA PHE A 196 7.04 12.87 -7.58
C PHE A 196 6.07 11.81 -8.12
N GLU A 197 4.88 12.27 -8.52
CA GLU A 197 3.86 11.45 -9.18
C GLU A 197 3.09 12.26 -10.23
N SER A 198 2.53 11.56 -11.21
CA SER A 198 1.67 12.12 -12.26
C SER A 198 0.26 11.51 -12.19
N GLY A 199 -0.77 12.34 -12.39
CA GLY A 199 -2.14 11.85 -12.51
C GLY A 199 -2.36 11.00 -13.77
N GLY A 200 -1.49 11.15 -14.77
CA GLY A 200 -1.51 10.36 -16.01
C GLY A 200 -0.39 9.32 -16.10
N MET A 201 -0.66 8.28 -16.88
CA MET A 201 0.30 7.20 -17.19
C MET A 201 1.51 7.73 -17.97
N ALA A 202 2.72 7.40 -17.50
CA ALA A 202 3.98 7.78 -18.15
C ALA A 202 4.36 6.83 -19.30
N SER A 203 5.56 7.01 -19.85
CA SER A 203 6.09 6.19 -20.94
C SER A 203 6.36 4.74 -20.51
N SER A 204 6.23 3.78 -21.43
CA SER A 204 6.66 2.39 -21.19
C SER A 204 8.15 2.28 -20.86
N ARG A 205 8.99 3.23 -21.32
CA ARG A 205 10.43 3.30 -20.97
C ARG A 205 10.64 3.48 -19.47
N THR A 206 9.75 4.20 -18.79
CA THR A 206 9.78 4.43 -17.34
C THR A 206 8.84 3.51 -16.59
N LEU A 207 8.45 2.40 -17.23
CA LEU A 207 7.48 1.43 -16.71
C LEU A 207 6.13 2.06 -16.38
N PHE A 208 5.69 3.03 -17.19
CA PHE A 208 4.40 3.72 -17.06
C PHE A 208 4.24 4.59 -15.80
N GLY A 209 5.27 4.68 -14.96
CA GLY A 209 5.27 5.44 -13.71
C GLY A 209 6.15 6.69 -13.74
N THR A 210 5.90 7.59 -12.80
CA THR A 210 6.78 8.71 -12.43
C THR A 210 7.64 8.30 -11.24
N TRP A 211 8.89 8.73 -11.18
CA TRP A 211 9.88 8.23 -10.23
C TRP A 211 10.53 9.36 -9.45
N GLY A 212 10.80 9.13 -8.16
CA GLY A 212 11.56 10.06 -7.34
C GLY A 212 12.99 10.23 -7.85
N ILE A 213 13.71 9.12 -8.05
CA ILE A 213 15.05 9.10 -8.69
C ILE A 213 15.01 8.11 -9.85
N ILE A 214 15.44 8.52 -11.04
CA ILE A 214 15.54 7.63 -12.19
C ILE A 214 16.77 7.91 -13.05
N PHE A 215 17.60 6.89 -13.25
CA PHE A 215 18.69 6.93 -14.23
C PHE A 215 18.33 6.02 -15.41
N LEU A 216 18.40 6.53 -16.63
CA LEU A 216 18.07 5.81 -17.87
C LEU A 216 19.30 5.62 -18.74
N GLY A 217 19.64 4.36 -19.06
CA GLY A 217 20.85 4.03 -19.83
C GLY A 217 22.14 4.30 -19.04
N ALA A 218 22.14 3.96 -17.76
CA ALA A 218 23.25 4.22 -16.85
C ALA A 218 24.42 3.25 -17.05
N ARG A 219 25.64 3.82 -17.04
CA ARG A 219 26.89 3.06 -17.03
C ARG A 219 27.76 3.41 -15.84
N ASP A 220 28.19 2.40 -15.09
CA ASP A 220 29.14 2.53 -13.97
C ASP A 220 28.72 3.62 -12.95
N CYS A 221 27.42 3.81 -12.75
CA CYS A 221 26.87 4.83 -11.86
C CYS A 221 26.62 4.27 -10.45
N ILE A 222 26.66 5.16 -9.46
CA ILE A 222 26.38 4.83 -8.06
C ILE A 222 25.26 5.71 -7.54
N ILE A 223 24.21 5.10 -6.99
CA ILE A 223 23.22 5.80 -6.16
C ILE A 223 23.40 5.27 -4.74
N ARG A 224 23.77 6.13 -3.79
CA ARG A 224 24.04 5.70 -2.42
C ARG A 224 23.42 6.59 -1.35
N ASP A 225 23.04 5.96 -0.24
CA ASP A 225 22.51 6.64 0.95
C ASP A 225 21.35 7.60 0.64
N CYS A 226 20.59 7.31 -0.42
CA CYS A 226 19.45 8.12 -0.86
C CYS A 226 18.13 7.57 -0.32
N THR A 227 17.17 8.45 -0.11
CA THR A 227 15.84 8.08 0.39
C THR A 227 14.76 8.51 -0.59
N ALA A 228 13.86 7.62 -0.99
CA ALA A 228 12.73 7.96 -1.86
C ALA A 228 11.41 7.51 -1.25
N PHE A 229 10.54 8.46 -0.93
CA PHE A 229 9.28 8.14 -0.27
C PHE A 229 8.10 8.95 -0.77
N LEU A 230 6.91 8.35 -0.76
CA LEU A 230 5.66 8.99 -1.22
C LEU A 230 5.80 9.57 -2.65
N ASN A 231 6.37 8.77 -3.54
CA ASN A 231 6.45 9.02 -4.99
C ASN A 231 5.64 7.96 -5.75
N GLY A 232 5.51 8.12 -7.07
CA GLY A 232 5.01 7.05 -7.93
C GLY A 232 5.85 5.78 -7.83
N GLY A 233 7.14 5.91 -8.14
CA GLY A 233 8.20 4.93 -7.87
C GLY A 233 9.34 5.56 -7.09
N GLY A 234 10.06 4.76 -6.30
CA GLY A 234 11.17 5.22 -5.46
C GLY A 234 12.42 5.52 -6.27
N ILE A 235 13.36 4.57 -6.30
CA ILE A 235 14.65 4.68 -6.98
C ILE A 235 14.74 3.65 -8.10
N CYS A 236 14.98 4.10 -9.33
CA CYS A 236 15.20 3.24 -10.49
C CYS A 236 16.55 3.54 -11.13
N ILE A 237 17.33 2.50 -11.40
CA ILE A 237 18.47 2.57 -12.31
C ILE A 237 18.25 1.57 -13.45
N ALA A 238 18.17 2.10 -14.66
CA ALA A 238 17.96 1.33 -15.88
C ALA A 238 19.25 1.29 -16.70
N SER A 239 19.78 0.10 -16.94
CA SER A 239 21.07 -0.06 -17.64
C SER A 239 20.95 0.08 -19.16
N GLU A 240 19.80 -0.30 -19.74
CA GLU A 240 19.51 -0.26 -21.19
C GLU A 240 20.65 -0.79 -22.10
N GLY A 241 21.42 -1.78 -21.60
CA GLY A 241 22.54 -2.42 -22.30
C GLY A 241 23.95 -2.01 -21.87
N GLU A 242 24.12 -0.98 -21.02
CA GLU A 242 25.42 -0.50 -20.54
C GLU A 242 25.89 -1.29 -19.30
N GLY A 243 25.31 -1.01 -18.12
CA GLY A 243 25.50 -1.80 -16.89
C GLY A 243 26.61 -1.32 -15.95
N GLY A 244 26.98 -2.17 -14.98
CA GLY A 244 28.04 -1.90 -14.00
C GLY A 244 27.62 -0.98 -12.85
N ASN A 245 26.32 -0.82 -12.61
CA ASN A 245 25.79 0.15 -11.67
C ASN A 245 25.67 -0.41 -10.24
N LEU A 246 25.72 0.48 -9.25
CA LEU A 246 25.55 0.16 -7.83
C LEU A 246 24.47 1.04 -7.20
N VAL A 247 23.50 0.41 -6.54
CA VAL A 247 22.60 1.08 -5.60
C VAL A 247 22.93 0.58 -4.20
N GLU A 248 23.37 1.45 -3.31
CA GLU A 248 23.90 1.04 -1.99
C GLU A 248 23.32 1.86 -0.83
N GLY A 249 22.87 1.21 0.25
CA GLY A 249 22.42 1.93 1.45
C GLY A 249 21.18 2.80 1.22
N CYS A 250 20.41 2.55 0.15
CA CYS A 250 19.26 3.37 -0.20
C CYS A 250 17.97 2.84 0.45
N THR A 251 17.04 3.74 0.73
CA THR A 251 15.76 3.40 1.36
C THR A 251 14.60 3.91 0.52
N GLY A 252 13.63 3.05 0.23
CA GLY A 252 12.40 3.42 -0.47
C GLY A 252 11.16 2.98 0.29
N TYR A 253 10.21 3.89 0.55
CA TYR A 253 8.97 3.53 1.26
C TYR A 253 7.74 4.35 0.88
N GLY A 254 6.55 3.76 1.05
CA GLY A 254 5.30 4.45 0.74
C GLY A 254 5.15 4.84 -0.72
N ASN A 255 5.94 4.25 -1.63
CA ASN A 255 5.89 4.58 -3.05
C ASN A 255 4.74 3.82 -3.71
N SER A 256 3.91 4.54 -4.46
CA SER A 256 2.70 3.98 -5.04
C SER A 256 2.22 4.80 -6.23
N SER A 257 1.90 4.11 -7.32
CA SER A 257 1.25 4.65 -8.50
C SER A 257 0.22 3.64 -9.03
N PRO A 258 -0.99 4.09 -9.43
CA PRO A 258 -1.97 3.23 -10.08
C PRO A 258 -1.53 2.85 -11.51
N HIS A 259 -0.56 3.56 -12.08
CA HIS A 259 -0.10 3.37 -13.46
C HIS A 259 1.00 2.32 -13.59
N ASN A 260 1.74 2.05 -12.51
CA ASN A 260 2.85 1.10 -12.46
C ASN A 260 2.76 0.12 -11.27
N THR A 261 1.55 -0.37 -10.96
CA THR A 261 1.28 -1.08 -9.69
C THR A 261 2.21 -2.28 -9.42
N SER A 262 2.74 -2.97 -10.44
CA SER A 262 3.63 -4.12 -10.22
C SER A 262 5.11 -3.76 -10.07
N GLU A 263 5.55 -2.56 -10.47
CA GLU A 263 6.97 -2.17 -10.47
C GLU A 263 7.24 -0.84 -9.76
N CYS A 264 6.28 -0.32 -8.97
CA CYS A 264 6.49 0.78 -8.02
C CYS A 264 7.44 0.32 -6.90
N ALA A 265 8.73 0.29 -7.19
CA ALA A 265 9.74 -0.22 -6.28
C ALA A 265 10.19 0.83 -5.26
N GLY A 266 10.57 0.38 -4.07
CA GLY A 266 11.52 1.14 -3.25
C GLY A 266 12.84 1.32 -3.99
N VAL A 267 13.44 0.21 -4.45
CA VAL A 267 14.66 0.18 -5.27
C VAL A 267 14.53 -0.82 -6.43
N LEU A 268 14.75 -0.34 -7.67
CA LEU A 268 14.65 -1.13 -8.90
C LEU A 268 15.93 -1.08 -9.73
N LEU A 269 16.44 -2.26 -10.09
CA LEU A 269 17.42 -2.45 -11.16
C LEU A 269 16.69 -2.92 -12.42
N TYR A 270 16.49 -2.00 -13.38
CA TYR A 270 15.76 -2.29 -14.62
C TYR A 270 16.71 -2.65 -15.76
N GLN A 271 16.41 -3.77 -16.44
CA GLN A 271 17.24 -4.35 -17.50
C GLN A 271 18.71 -4.48 -17.09
N SER A 272 18.90 -5.04 -15.89
CA SER A 272 20.22 -5.08 -15.27
C SER A 272 21.30 -5.71 -16.14
N LYS A 273 22.54 -5.25 -16.03
CA LYS A 273 23.73 -5.85 -16.64
C LYS A 273 24.93 -5.68 -15.72
N ASN A 274 25.20 -6.69 -14.89
CA ASN A 274 26.21 -6.61 -13.81
C ASN A 274 25.92 -5.50 -12.79
N ASP A 275 24.64 -5.20 -12.52
CA ASP A 275 24.29 -4.20 -11.51
C ASP A 275 24.05 -4.84 -10.15
N VAL A 276 24.29 -4.06 -9.10
CA VAL A 276 24.18 -4.51 -7.72
C VAL A 276 23.26 -3.59 -6.93
N ALA A 277 22.31 -4.16 -6.20
CA ALA A 277 21.62 -3.51 -5.11
C ALA A 277 22.16 -4.09 -3.80
N ARG A 278 22.75 -3.25 -2.95
CA ARG A 278 23.35 -3.67 -1.67
C ARG A 278 22.82 -2.84 -0.50
N ASN A 279 22.58 -3.47 0.64
CA ASN A 279 22.19 -2.76 1.87
C ASN A 279 20.97 -1.84 1.67
N CYS A 280 20.09 -2.20 0.72
CA CYS A 280 18.93 -1.40 0.38
C CYS A 280 17.71 -1.88 1.15
N VAL A 281 16.82 -0.93 1.46
CA VAL A 281 15.63 -1.16 2.24
C VAL A 281 14.41 -0.71 1.45
N GLY A 282 13.42 -1.58 1.27
CA GLY A 282 12.21 -1.29 0.50
C GLY A 282 10.94 -1.76 1.19
N TYR A 283 10.05 -0.86 1.61
CA TYR A 283 8.89 -1.24 2.41
C TYR A 283 7.63 -0.43 2.16
N ARG A 284 6.47 -0.99 2.52
CA ARG A 284 5.15 -0.30 2.42
C ARG A 284 4.89 0.35 1.05
N SER A 285 5.41 -0.23 -0.02
CA SER A 285 5.15 0.23 -1.39
C SER A 285 4.11 -0.67 -2.04
N ILE A 286 3.23 -0.11 -2.89
CA ILE A 286 2.19 -0.92 -3.58
C ILE A 286 2.82 -1.94 -4.54
N GLY A 287 3.99 -1.62 -5.08
CA GLY A 287 4.72 -2.48 -5.99
C GLY A 287 5.63 -3.42 -5.22
N VAL A 288 6.91 -3.08 -5.11
CA VAL A 288 7.94 -3.99 -4.63
C VAL A 288 8.91 -3.31 -3.68
N GLY A 289 9.59 -4.09 -2.84
CA GLY A 289 10.66 -3.58 -1.99
C GLY A 289 11.94 -3.33 -2.79
N VAL A 290 12.70 -4.39 -3.05
CA VAL A 290 13.95 -4.38 -3.85
C VAL A 290 13.86 -5.38 -4.99
N ARG A 291 14.11 -4.96 -6.24
CA ARG A 291 13.84 -5.80 -7.41
C ARG A 291 14.85 -5.69 -8.54
N ILE A 292 15.09 -6.81 -9.22
CA ILE A 292 15.64 -6.87 -10.58
C ILE A 292 14.51 -7.20 -11.56
N TYR A 293 14.33 -6.38 -12.59
CA TYR A 293 13.24 -6.52 -13.55
C TYR A 293 13.67 -6.31 -15.00
N GLY A 294 13.02 -6.99 -15.92
CA GLY A 294 13.13 -6.79 -17.37
C GLY A 294 13.63 -8.02 -18.11
N LEU A 295 13.12 -8.28 -19.31
CA LEU A 295 13.43 -9.50 -20.07
C LEU A 295 14.92 -9.66 -20.38
N ALA A 296 15.62 -8.55 -20.57
CA ALA A 296 17.05 -8.52 -20.87
C ALA A 296 17.97 -8.49 -19.64
N ALA A 297 17.41 -8.45 -18.41
CA ALA A 297 18.21 -8.31 -17.20
C ALA A 297 19.09 -9.55 -16.98
N GLU A 298 20.39 -9.35 -16.80
CA GLU A 298 21.38 -10.41 -16.61
C GLU A 298 22.46 -10.01 -15.61
N HIS A 299 23.02 -11.01 -14.92
CA HIS A 299 24.11 -10.82 -13.95
C HIS A 299 23.84 -9.80 -12.84
N GLY A 300 22.56 -9.54 -12.54
CA GLY A 300 22.16 -8.64 -11.45
C GLY A 300 22.26 -9.33 -10.09
N LEU A 301 22.65 -8.56 -9.06
CA LEU A 301 22.79 -9.04 -7.69
C LEU A 301 21.99 -8.20 -6.70
N ILE A 302 21.19 -8.85 -5.86
CA ILE A 302 20.61 -8.26 -4.65
C ILE A 302 21.34 -8.84 -3.44
N ASP A 303 21.94 -7.99 -2.60
CA ASP A 303 22.80 -8.41 -1.50
C ASP A 303 22.51 -7.62 -0.22
N HIS A 304 22.33 -8.27 0.93
CA HIS A 304 22.06 -7.59 2.21
C HIS A 304 20.86 -6.62 2.17
N CYS A 305 19.85 -6.93 1.37
CA CYS A 305 18.66 -6.08 1.25
C CYS A 305 17.54 -6.54 2.16
N LEU A 306 16.71 -5.61 2.61
CA LEU A 306 15.57 -5.86 3.48
C LEU A 306 14.28 -5.32 2.83
N GLY A 307 13.25 -6.15 2.76
CA GLY A 307 11.91 -5.72 2.35
C GLY A 307 10.81 -6.24 3.26
N TRP A 308 9.80 -5.41 3.50
CA TRP A 308 8.59 -5.80 4.23
C TRP A 308 7.37 -4.96 3.87
N GLY A 309 6.19 -5.53 3.99
CA GLY A 309 4.92 -4.79 3.92
C GLY A 309 4.61 -4.20 2.56
N ASN A 310 5.28 -4.66 1.51
CA ASN A 310 4.92 -4.34 0.13
C ASN A 310 3.74 -5.23 -0.31
N GLU A 311 2.86 -4.72 -1.18
CA GLU A 311 1.75 -5.55 -1.70
C GLU A 311 2.23 -6.59 -2.72
N GLY A 312 3.31 -6.29 -3.47
CA GLY A 312 4.02 -7.24 -4.31
C GLY A 312 5.26 -7.85 -3.62
N PRO A 313 6.25 -8.32 -4.39
CA PRO A 313 7.50 -8.86 -3.83
C PRO A 313 8.22 -7.90 -2.88
N ASP A 314 8.58 -8.37 -1.69
CA ASP A 314 9.51 -7.65 -0.83
C ASP A 314 10.92 -7.67 -1.42
N VAL A 315 11.34 -8.83 -1.91
CA VAL A 315 12.55 -9.02 -2.70
C VAL A 315 12.24 -9.94 -3.87
N GLY A 316 12.60 -9.56 -5.10
CA GLY A 316 12.22 -10.37 -6.26
C GLY A 316 13.10 -10.21 -7.50
N ILE A 317 13.11 -11.24 -8.33
CA ILE A 317 13.76 -11.23 -9.64
C ILE A 317 12.76 -11.69 -10.69
N LYS A 318 12.49 -10.83 -11.69
CA LYS A 318 11.68 -11.18 -12.86
C LYS A 318 12.42 -10.78 -14.14
N SER A 319 13.14 -11.76 -14.68
CA SER A 319 13.94 -11.63 -15.89
C SER A 319 13.72 -12.80 -16.85
N GLY A 320 13.97 -12.57 -18.15
CA GLY A 320 14.08 -13.62 -19.15
C GLY A 320 15.37 -14.45 -19.03
N LYS A 321 16.37 -13.96 -18.29
CA LYS A 321 17.66 -14.60 -17.98
C LYS A 321 17.87 -14.73 -16.46
N ALA A 322 16.80 -15.04 -15.74
CA ALA A 322 16.78 -15.03 -14.27
C ALA A 322 17.82 -15.98 -13.64
N GLU A 323 18.27 -17.01 -14.35
CA GLU A 323 19.34 -17.94 -13.98
C GLU A 323 20.72 -17.29 -13.85
N THR A 324 20.92 -16.10 -14.42
CA THR A 324 22.18 -15.36 -14.32
C THR A 324 22.19 -14.35 -13.17
N CYS A 325 21.02 -14.06 -12.60
CA CYS A 325 20.85 -13.12 -11.49
C CYS A 325 20.76 -13.88 -10.17
N ALA A 326 21.05 -13.22 -9.06
CA ALA A 326 20.98 -13.84 -7.74
C ALA A 326 20.56 -12.88 -6.62
N THR A 327 20.00 -13.45 -5.57
CA THR A 327 19.80 -12.79 -4.28
C THR A 327 20.60 -13.51 -3.21
N LYS A 328 21.30 -12.78 -2.35
CA LYS A 328 21.98 -13.37 -1.20
C LYS A 328 21.91 -12.48 0.04
N ASN A 329 22.06 -13.09 1.22
CA ASN A 329 22.14 -12.40 2.51
C ASN A 329 20.97 -11.44 2.77
N SER A 330 19.80 -11.69 2.18
CA SER A 330 18.69 -10.73 2.16
C SER A 330 17.50 -11.24 2.96
N VAL A 331 16.64 -10.32 3.38
CA VAL A 331 15.44 -10.62 4.16
C VAL A 331 14.23 -10.05 3.44
N GLY A 332 13.25 -10.88 3.12
CA GLY A 332 11.93 -10.44 2.68
C GLY A 332 10.89 -11.10 3.57
N LEU A 333 10.08 -10.30 4.27
CA LEU A 333 9.13 -10.83 5.27
C LEU A 333 7.79 -11.29 4.68
N GLY A 334 7.52 -10.96 3.42
CA GLY A 334 6.39 -11.38 2.61
C GLY A 334 6.86 -12.09 1.34
N TYR A 335 6.24 -11.77 0.20
CA TYR A 335 6.47 -12.51 -1.04
C TYR A 335 7.92 -12.39 -1.57
N PHE A 336 8.56 -13.53 -1.88
CA PHE A 336 9.98 -13.59 -2.25
C PHE A 336 10.23 -14.53 -3.47
N PRO A 337 9.89 -14.10 -4.70
CA PRO A 337 10.05 -14.93 -5.89
C PRO A 337 11.45 -14.80 -6.52
N VAL A 338 12.38 -15.67 -6.13
CA VAL A 338 13.74 -15.71 -6.69
C VAL A 338 14.20 -17.15 -6.97
N ARG A 339 14.79 -17.38 -8.15
CA ARG A 339 15.34 -18.70 -8.55
C ARG A 339 16.66 -19.02 -7.83
N ASN A 340 17.63 -18.12 -7.92
CA ASN A 340 18.95 -18.27 -7.32
C ASN A 340 19.02 -17.46 -6.04
N VAL A 341 18.73 -18.09 -4.91
CA VAL A 341 18.73 -17.45 -3.61
C VAL A 341 19.54 -18.26 -2.62
N SER A 342 20.38 -17.57 -1.83
CA SER A 342 21.28 -18.18 -0.85
C SER A 342 21.35 -17.36 0.43
N ASN A 343 21.59 -18.01 1.57
CA ASN A 343 21.76 -17.37 2.88
C ASN A 343 20.71 -16.28 3.18
N SER A 344 19.42 -16.51 2.92
CA SER A 344 18.38 -15.47 3.02
C SER A 344 17.23 -15.89 3.95
N ILE A 345 16.44 -14.93 4.42
CA ILE A 345 15.19 -15.18 5.17
C ILE A 345 14.00 -14.86 4.26
N LEU A 346 13.14 -15.86 4.06
CA LEU A 346 11.94 -15.77 3.25
C LEU A 346 10.72 -15.90 4.16
N GLY A 347 9.95 -14.83 4.27
CA GLY A 347 8.73 -14.78 5.07
C GLY A 347 7.45 -15.17 4.33
N GLY A 348 7.51 -15.27 3.00
CA GLY A 348 6.40 -15.68 2.14
C GLY A 348 6.83 -16.70 1.07
N PRO A 349 5.89 -17.12 0.20
CA PRO A 349 6.13 -18.23 -0.72
C PRO A 349 7.19 -17.89 -1.76
N ASN A 350 8.00 -18.88 -2.14
CA ASN A 350 8.82 -18.87 -3.33
C ASN A 350 8.24 -19.83 -4.37
N ILE A 351 7.80 -19.31 -5.51
CA ILE A 351 7.12 -20.11 -6.53
C ILE A 351 8.08 -20.84 -7.48
N TYR A 352 9.38 -20.59 -7.39
CA TYR A 352 10.38 -21.11 -8.33
C TYR A 352 11.20 -22.27 -7.78
N VAL A 353 11.37 -22.33 -6.47
CA VAL A 353 12.21 -23.33 -5.79
C VAL A 353 11.34 -24.07 -4.80
N PRO A 354 11.26 -25.41 -4.89
CA PRO A 354 10.55 -26.24 -3.92
C PRO A 354 11.05 -26.05 -2.47
N ASP A 355 10.15 -26.20 -1.50
CA ASP A 355 10.43 -25.96 -0.06
C ASP A 355 11.58 -26.83 0.50
N ASP A 356 11.80 -28.04 -0.02
CA ASP A 356 12.90 -28.92 0.40
C ASP A 356 14.27 -28.46 -0.13
N GLN A 357 14.28 -27.71 -1.23
CA GLN A 357 15.51 -27.20 -1.83
C GLN A 357 15.86 -25.81 -1.29
N ILE A 358 14.85 -24.96 -1.10
CA ILE A 358 15.04 -23.59 -0.63
C ILE A 358 15.60 -23.55 0.80
N THR A 359 15.26 -24.53 1.63
CA THR A 359 15.63 -24.60 3.06
C THR A 359 17.04 -25.15 3.32
N LYS A 360 17.90 -25.33 2.31
CA LYS A 360 19.27 -25.83 2.53
C LYS A 360 20.16 -24.84 3.26
N ASP A 361 20.19 -23.59 2.79
CA ASP A 361 21.04 -22.51 3.31
C ASP A 361 20.23 -21.23 3.63
N ASN A 362 18.97 -21.15 3.18
CA ASN A 362 18.02 -20.09 3.53
C ASN A 362 17.14 -20.51 4.71
N ILE A 363 16.37 -19.59 5.28
CA ILE A 363 15.32 -19.85 6.30
C ILE A 363 13.96 -19.48 5.71
N LEU A 364 13.03 -20.43 5.63
CA LEU A 364 11.66 -20.24 5.15
C LEU A 364 10.68 -20.21 6.33
N LEU A 365 10.30 -19.00 6.76
CA LEU A 365 9.54 -18.81 8.00
C LEU A 365 8.20 -19.57 8.05
N PRO A 366 7.35 -19.57 7.00
CA PRO A 366 6.04 -20.23 7.06
C PRO A 366 6.12 -21.76 7.09
N ALA A 367 7.01 -22.35 6.30
CA ALA A 367 7.13 -23.81 6.18
C ALA A 367 7.79 -24.43 7.43
N GLU A 368 8.77 -23.74 8.01
CA GLU A 368 9.55 -24.25 9.14
C GLU A 368 8.95 -23.90 10.51
N ARG A 369 7.90 -23.07 10.56
CA ARG A 369 7.21 -22.63 11.79
C ARG A 369 8.17 -22.05 12.84
N VAL A 370 9.13 -21.25 12.37
CA VAL A 370 10.22 -20.70 13.18
C VAL A 370 9.70 -19.85 14.35
N ASN A 371 10.13 -20.16 15.57
CA ASN A 371 9.91 -19.28 16.72
C ASN A 371 10.91 -18.13 16.69
N ARG A 372 10.56 -17.07 15.95
CA ARG A 372 11.45 -15.92 15.70
C ARG A 372 12.08 -15.34 16.97
N ASP A 373 11.34 -15.28 18.08
CA ASP A 373 11.83 -14.70 19.33
C ASP A 373 12.91 -15.54 20.03
N GLN A 374 12.96 -16.85 19.73
CA GLN A 374 13.99 -17.75 20.26
C GLN A 374 15.20 -17.87 19.33
N GLU A 375 14.99 -17.67 18.02
CA GLU A 375 16.06 -17.80 17.03
C GLU A 375 16.88 -16.52 16.86
N PHE A 376 16.21 -15.36 16.84
CA PHE A 376 16.79 -14.10 16.41
C PHE A 376 16.92 -13.09 17.55
N ALA A 377 17.86 -12.16 17.40
CA ALA A 377 18.15 -11.15 18.41
C ALA A 377 16.95 -10.24 18.72
N ASP A 378 16.40 -9.56 17.73
CA ASP A 378 15.24 -8.67 17.88
C ASP A 378 14.44 -8.62 16.57
N PRO A 379 13.76 -9.71 16.19
CA PRO A 379 13.15 -9.88 14.88
C PRO A 379 11.98 -8.92 14.62
N LEU A 380 11.40 -8.30 15.66
CA LEU A 380 10.37 -7.26 15.53
C LEU A 380 10.98 -5.91 15.10
N ASN A 381 12.25 -5.68 15.42
CA ASN A 381 13.02 -4.49 15.07
C ASN A 381 14.09 -4.81 14.01
N PHE A 382 13.84 -5.83 13.18
CA PHE A 382 14.65 -6.24 12.03
C PHE A 382 16.09 -6.66 12.33
N ASP A 383 16.41 -7.07 13.56
CA ASP A 383 17.69 -7.71 13.89
C ASP A 383 17.55 -9.23 13.89
N PHE A 384 17.96 -9.84 12.78
CA PHE A 384 17.87 -11.28 12.54
C PHE A 384 19.18 -12.03 12.82
N ARG A 385 20.13 -11.43 13.55
CA ARG A 385 21.32 -12.15 14.02
C ARG A 385 20.90 -13.31 14.92
N LEU A 386 21.53 -14.47 14.74
CA LEU A 386 21.21 -15.68 15.50
C LEU A 386 21.61 -15.55 16.97
N GLN A 387 20.82 -16.14 17.86
CA GLN A 387 21.18 -16.35 19.27
C GLN A 387 22.08 -17.58 19.42
N SER A 388 22.82 -17.69 20.53
CA SER A 388 23.69 -18.87 20.78
C SER A 388 22.91 -20.19 20.81
N THR A 389 21.64 -20.16 21.18
CA THR A 389 20.75 -21.33 21.24
C THR A 389 19.94 -21.58 19.98
N SER A 390 20.17 -20.80 18.91
CA SER A 390 19.39 -20.93 17.68
C SER A 390 19.56 -22.30 17.04
N ALA A 391 18.44 -22.90 16.59
CA ALA A 391 18.42 -24.14 15.83
C ALA A 391 18.96 -23.97 14.40
N MET A 392 19.15 -22.73 13.93
CA MET A 392 19.71 -22.42 12.62
C MET A 392 21.24 -22.49 12.60
N ARG A 393 21.87 -22.68 13.76
CA ARG A 393 23.33 -22.81 13.86
C ARG A 393 23.80 -24.19 13.38
N ASN A 394 24.85 -24.20 12.56
CA ASN A 394 25.46 -25.40 11.97
C ASN A 394 24.44 -26.36 11.29
N SER A 395 23.30 -25.85 10.83
CA SER A 395 22.19 -26.68 10.33
C SER A 395 22.12 -26.73 8.80
N ALA A 396 22.95 -25.97 8.09
CA ALA A 396 23.11 -26.12 6.65
C ALA A 396 23.83 -27.44 6.33
N PRO A 397 23.61 -28.04 5.14
CA PRO A 397 24.28 -29.28 4.73
C PRO A 397 25.82 -29.24 4.77
N ASP A 398 26.42 -28.05 4.65
CA ASP A 398 27.88 -27.84 4.73
C ASP A 398 28.37 -27.51 6.15
N GLY A 399 27.51 -27.62 7.16
CA GLY A 399 27.81 -27.37 8.57
C GLY A 399 27.86 -25.88 8.94
N LYS A 400 27.44 -24.97 8.05
CA LYS A 400 27.31 -23.54 8.37
C LYS A 400 25.96 -23.21 9.00
N ASP A 401 25.88 -22.01 9.55
CA ASP A 401 24.63 -21.41 9.98
C ASP A 401 23.75 -21.07 8.77
N ARG A 402 22.45 -21.35 8.86
CA ARG A 402 21.47 -20.98 7.83
C ARG A 402 21.06 -19.51 7.97
N GLY A 403 20.76 -18.88 6.83
CA GLY A 403 20.28 -17.51 6.76
C GLY A 403 21.38 -16.44 6.64
N PRO A 404 20.98 -15.15 6.64
CA PRO A 404 21.84 -14.04 6.23
C PRO A 404 22.86 -13.59 7.28
N PHE A 405 22.67 -13.98 8.55
CA PHE A 405 23.46 -13.47 9.66
C PHE A 405 24.00 -14.61 10.52
N PRO A 406 25.17 -15.17 10.16
CA PRO A 406 25.83 -16.19 10.98
C PRO A 406 26.03 -15.73 12.42
N PHE A 407 25.99 -16.67 13.36
CA PHE A 407 26.16 -16.39 14.78
C PHE A 407 27.52 -15.74 15.06
N GLN A 408 27.49 -14.67 15.85
CA GLN A 408 28.67 -14.03 16.42
C GLN A 408 28.41 -13.80 17.91
N ALA A 409 29.44 -14.01 18.75
CA ALA A 409 29.36 -13.80 20.19
C ALA A 409 29.50 -12.31 20.56
N ASN A 410 28.64 -11.47 19.97
CA ASN A 410 28.61 -10.01 20.14
C ASN A 410 27.19 -9.45 20.33
N VAL A 411 26.21 -10.33 20.55
CA VAL A 411 24.84 -9.98 20.90
C VAL A 411 24.54 -10.54 22.28
N PHE A 412 24.29 -9.64 23.23
CA PHE A 412 24.03 -9.97 24.62
C PHE A 412 22.61 -9.59 25.01
N PHE A 413 22.02 -10.35 25.93
CA PHE A 413 20.66 -10.15 26.43
C PHE A 413 20.69 -9.90 27.93
N VAL A 414 19.89 -8.94 28.39
CA VAL A 414 19.69 -8.64 29.80
C VAL A 414 18.19 -8.59 30.09
N LYS A 415 17.73 -9.27 31.14
CA LYS A 415 16.31 -9.28 31.54
C LYS A 415 16.15 -9.27 33.06
N PRO A 416 15.07 -8.71 33.64
CA PRO A 416 14.93 -8.57 35.10
C PRO A 416 15.01 -9.90 35.88
N ASN A 417 14.56 -10.99 35.27
CA ASN A 417 14.62 -12.35 35.82
C ASN A 417 15.77 -13.20 35.23
N GLY A 418 16.83 -12.56 34.71
CA GLY A 418 18.03 -13.22 34.20
C GLY A 418 18.97 -13.70 35.31
N ASP A 419 20.15 -14.18 34.89
CA ASP A 419 21.21 -14.67 35.77
C ASP A 419 22.57 -14.12 35.34
N ASP A 420 23.25 -13.37 36.21
CA ASP A 420 24.57 -12.79 35.90
C ASP A 420 25.69 -13.85 35.82
N ALA A 421 25.43 -15.08 36.25
CA ALA A 421 26.33 -16.22 36.04
C ALA A 421 26.23 -16.81 34.62
N ALA A 422 25.20 -16.47 33.85
CA ALA A 422 25.02 -16.94 32.49
C ALA A 422 25.96 -16.25 31.48
N ASP A 423 26.00 -16.75 30.24
CA ASP A 423 26.87 -16.23 29.18
C ASP A 423 26.35 -14.93 28.54
N GLY A 424 25.05 -14.65 28.68
CA GLY A 424 24.37 -13.50 28.08
C GLY A 424 24.02 -13.66 26.61
N LEU A 425 24.33 -14.77 25.93
CA LEU A 425 24.33 -14.87 24.45
C LEU A 425 23.00 -15.37 23.85
N SER A 426 22.00 -15.62 24.69
CA SER A 426 20.64 -15.95 24.27
C SER A 426 19.61 -15.44 25.27
N MET A 427 18.34 -15.45 24.87
CA MET A 427 17.22 -15.13 25.74
C MET A 427 17.09 -16.06 26.96
N THR A 428 17.50 -17.32 26.83
CA THR A 428 17.52 -18.27 27.95
C THR A 428 18.74 -18.08 28.85
N GLY A 429 19.88 -17.68 28.28
CA GLY A 429 21.13 -17.36 28.99
C GLY A 429 21.32 -15.88 29.33
N ALA A 430 20.25 -15.08 29.35
CA ALA A 430 20.33 -13.64 29.53
C ALA A 430 20.86 -13.25 30.94
N TRP A 431 21.69 -12.20 30.99
CA TRP A 431 22.14 -11.59 32.24
C TRP A 431 21.00 -10.92 32.99
N LYS A 432 21.21 -10.67 34.29
CA LYS A 432 20.25 -10.01 35.16
C LYS A 432 20.45 -8.50 35.21
N THR A 433 21.69 -8.03 35.29
CA THR A 433 22.01 -6.64 35.65
C THR A 433 22.72 -5.85 34.55
N LEU A 434 22.52 -4.53 34.53
CA LEU A 434 23.26 -3.61 33.67
C LEU A 434 24.75 -3.56 34.04
N ALA A 435 25.07 -3.67 35.32
CA ALA A 435 26.45 -3.70 35.81
C ALA A 435 27.24 -4.86 35.19
N ARG A 436 26.62 -6.04 35.10
CA ARG A 436 27.20 -7.20 34.40
C ARG A 436 27.47 -6.90 32.93
N ALA A 437 26.51 -6.31 32.24
CA ALA A 437 26.65 -5.97 30.83
C ALA A 437 27.80 -4.98 30.59
N VAL A 438 27.85 -3.87 31.34
CA VAL A 438 28.87 -2.81 31.16
C VAL A 438 30.30 -3.34 31.34
N GLN A 439 30.51 -4.34 32.20
CA GLN A 439 31.82 -4.94 32.43
C GLN A 439 32.31 -5.82 31.27
N ASN A 440 31.42 -6.33 30.43
CA ASN A 440 31.72 -7.36 29.44
C ASN A 440 31.67 -6.87 28.00
N VAL A 441 30.94 -5.78 27.72
CA VAL A 441 30.78 -5.24 26.36
C VAL A 441 32.08 -4.64 25.82
N ARG A 442 32.24 -4.79 24.50
CA ARG A 442 33.36 -4.32 23.70
C ARG A 442 32.84 -3.57 22.47
N PRO A 443 33.67 -2.74 21.80
CA PRO A 443 33.28 -2.07 20.57
C PRO A 443 32.74 -3.07 19.53
N GLY A 444 31.57 -2.80 18.96
CA GLY A 444 30.85 -3.69 18.04
C GLY A 444 29.78 -4.56 18.68
N ASP A 445 29.72 -4.64 20.02
CA ASP A 445 28.71 -5.44 20.72
C ASP A 445 27.34 -4.74 20.74
N THR A 446 26.28 -5.55 20.78
CA THR A 446 24.90 -5.10 20.99
C THR A 446 24.33 -5.74 22.25
N VAL A 447 23.79 -4.94 23.15
CA VAL A 447 23.06 -5.38 24.34
C VAL A 447 21.57 -5.12 24.13
N TYR A 448 20.78 -6.19 24.16
CA TYR A 448 19.33 -6.14 24.13
C TYR A 448 18.76 -6.27 25.54
N LEU A 449 17.92 -5.32 25.92
CA LEU A 449 17.23 -5.28 27.20
C LEU A 449 15.76 -5.68 26.98
N GLU A 450 15.31 -6.70 27.70
CA GLU A 450 13.89 -7.06 27.72
C GLU A 450 13.04 -6.02 28.47
N PRO A 451 11.71 -5.99 28.21
CA PRO A 451 10.81 -5.13 28.97
C PRO A 451 10.93 -5.34 30.48
N GLY A 452 11.04 -4.24 31.22
CA GLY A 452 11.25 -4.26 32.66
C GLY A 452 11.92 -3.01 33.21
N VAL A 453 12.09 -2.99 34.53
CA VAL A 453 12.78 -1.93 35.27
C VAL A 453 14.16 -2.42 35.69
N TYR A 454 15.18 -1.62 35.40
CA TYR A 454 16.58 -1.90 35.69
C TYR A 454 17.12 -0.86 36.66
N GLU A 455 17.53 -1.33 37.84
CA GLU A 455 18.05 -0.52 38.95
C GLU A 455 19.58 -0.62 39.04
N GLY A 456 20.18 0.34 39.73
CA GLY A 456 21.61 0.50 39.94
C GLY A 456 22.25 1.49 38.96
N PRO A 457 22.95 2.55 39.43
CA PRO A 457 23.67 3.44 38.55
C PRO A 457 24.82 2.71 37.85
N VAL A 458 25.05 3.01 36.58
CA VAL A 458 26.11 2.38 35.77
C VAL A 458 26.95 3.40 35.03
N THR A 459 28.24 3.08 34.84
CA THR A 459 29.18 3.92 34.09
C THR A 459 29.86 3.11 33.01
N ILE A 460 29.61 3.44 31.75
CA ILE A 460 30.32 2.84 30.61
C ILE A 460 31.57 3.66 30.25
N ARG A 461 32.67 2.93 30.01
CA ARG A 461 33.95 3.43 29.52
C ARG A 461 34.41 2.56 28.36
N ALA A 462 33.82 2.76 27.19
CA ALA A 462 33.96 1.86 26.05
C ALA A 462 34.38 2.60 24.77
N GLY A 463 35.05 1.88 23.86
CA GLY A 463 35.39 2.41 22.55
C GLY A 463 36.85 2.78 22.34
N LYS A 464 37.21 2.93 21.06
CA LYS A 464 38.40 3.61 20.56
C LYS A 464 38.01 4.31 19.25
N ALA A 465 38.69 5.39 18.88
CA ALA A 465 38.47 6.08 17.62
C ALA A 465 38.48 5.11 16.42
N GLY A 466 37.45 5.19 15.57
CA GLY A 466 37.30 4.35 14.38
C GLY A 466 36.74 2.94 14.60
N ALA A 467 36.48 2.51 15.85
CA ALA A 467 35.83 1.23 16.13
C ALA A 467 34.31 1.28 15.93
N ALA A 468 33.69 0.12 15.71
CA ALA A 468 32.22 -0.01 15.69
C ALA A 468 31.61 0.33 17.06
N PRO A 469 30.42 0.95 17.10
CA PRO A 469 29.82 1.39 18.35
C PRO A 469 29.37 0.24 19.24
N VAL A 470 29.32 0.47 20.56
CA VAL A 470 28.58 -0.38 21.51
C VAL A 470 27.12 0.07 21.50
N SER A 471 26.20 -0.84 21.17
CA SER A 471 24.76 -0.55 21.06
C SER A 471 23.98 -1.07 22.27
N TRP A 472 23.14 -0.24 22.87
CA TRP A 472 22.23 -0.59 23.96
C TRP A 472 20.81 -0.38 23.49
N ARG A 473 20.01 -1.45 23.42
CA ARG A 473 18.72 -1.43 22.73
C ARG A 473 17.61 -2.08 23.54
N GLY A 474 16.42 -1.48 23.52
CA GLY A 474 15.22 -2.17 23.98
C GLY A 474 14.82 -3.27 22.99
N ARG A 475 14.55 -4.48 23.49
CA ARG A 475 14.12 -5.63 22.70
C ARG A 475 12.60 -5.66 22.54
N GLY A 476 12.12 -5.97 21.34
CA GLY A 476 10.70 -6.07 21.04
C GLY A 476 9.98 -4.72 21.14
N ALA A 477 8.75 -4.73 21.68
CA ALA A 477 7.87 -3.57 21.75
C ALA A 477 7.59 -3.04 23.16
N GLY A 478 8.00 -3.79 24.19
CA GLY A 478 7.71 -3.43 25.59
C GLY A 478 8.63 -2.33 26.12
N LYS A 479 8.28 -1.80 27.30
CA LYS A 479 8.98 -0.68 27.92
C LYS A 479 10.22 -1.18 28.68
N VAL A 480 11.37 -0.55 28.41
CA VAL A 480 12.63 -0.77 29.14
C VAL A 480 12.97 0.49 29.92
N VAL A 481 12.84 0.42 31.24
CA VAL A 481 13.06 1.56 32.14
C VAL A 481 14.39 1.42 32.86
N ILE A 482 15.28 2.38 32.67
CA ILE A 482 16.52 2.53 33.42
C ILE A 482 16.24 3.53 34.54
N ALA A 483 16.09 2.98 35.76
CA ALA A 483 15.55 3.69 36.91
C ALA A 483 16.51 4.74 37.47
N ASP A 484 17.79 4.36 37.56
CA ASP A 484 18.87 5.14 38.15
C ASP A 484 19.76 5.81 37.08
N GLY A 485 20.83 6.49 37.51
CA GLY A 485 21.70 7.25 36.61
C GLY A 485 22.52 6.39 35.63
N PHE A 486 22.63 6.84 34.38
CA PHE A 486 23.49 6.20 33.35
C PHE A 486 24.60 7.17 32.92
N HIS A 487 25.85 6.80 33.17
CA HIS A 487 27.02 7.63 32.91
C HIS A 487 27.84 7.08 31.73
N ILE A 488 28.21 7.95 30.80
CA ILE A 488 29.08 7.66 29.65
C ILE A 488 30.32 8.52 29.82
N GLU A 489 31.47 7.90 30.02
CA GLU A 489 32.71 8.63 30.32
C GLU A 489 33.84 8.11 29.46
N ASN A 490 34.67 9.02 28.93
CA ASN A 490 35.90 8.67 28.20
C ASN A 490 35.66 7.60 27.12
N SER A 491 34.55 7.72 26.39
CA SER A 491 34.04 6.69 25.50
C SER A 491 34.03 7.14 24.04
N THR A 492 34.10 6.18 23.11
CA THR A 492 33.97 6.43 21.67
C THR A 492 32.99 5.47 21.03
N GLY A 493 31.93 5.98 20.40
CA GLY A 493 30.92 5.17 19.75
C GLY A 493 30.06 4.39 20.75
N VAL A 494 29.11 5.09 21.39
CA VAL A 494 28.12 4.46 22.27
C VAL A 494 26.73 4.92 21.84
N GLU A 495 25.84 3.96 21.62
CA GLU A 495 24.52 4.20 21.06
C GLU A 495 23.42 3.61 21.93
N PHE A 496 22.33 4.36 22.10
CA PHE A 496 21.15 3.95 22.85
C PHE A 496 19.93 4.02 21.95
N GLU A 497 19.09 2.99 22.00
CA GLU A 497 17.91 2.88 21.18
C GLU A 497 16.71 2.28 21.93
N ARG A 498 15.53 2.89 21.84
CA ARG A 498 14.28 2.36 22.43
C ARG A 498 14.37 2.12 23.94
N LEU A 499 15.07 3.00 24.65
CA LEU A 499 15.22 2.97 26.11
C LEU A 499 14.51 4.15 26.77
N HIS A 500 13.97 3.94 27.95
CA HIS A 500 13.42 4.99 28.80
C HIS A 500 14.32 5.20 30.02
N PHE A 501 14.91 6.39 30.11
CA PHE A 501 15.69 6.83 31.26
C PHE A 501 14.82 7.66 32.21
N SER A 502 14.53 7.13 33.41
CA SER A 502 13.92 7.92 34.47
C SER A 502 14.97 8.54 35.42
N GLY A 503 16.16 7.96 35.48
CA GLY A 503 17.33 8.56 36.11
C GLY A 503 18.04 9.58 35.20
N ALA A 504 19.02 10.30 35.76
CA ALA A 504 19.82 11.28 35.00
C ALA A 504 20.80 10.57 34.05
N VAL A 505 20.92 11.08 32.81
CA VAL A 505 21.92 10.60 31.85
C VAL A 505 23.03 11.65 31.71
N ILE A 506 24.27 11.22 31.95
CA ILE A 506 25.45 12.09 31.91
C ILE A 506 26.45 11.53 30.91
N ALA A 507 26.78 12.30 29.88
CA ALA A 507 27.85 11.96 28.93
C ALA A 507 29.00 12.97 29.06
N SER A 508 30.23 12.48 29.25
CA SER A 508 31.41 13.34 29.43
C SER A 508 32.64 12.83 28.68
N ALA A 509 33.43 13.77 28.16
CA ALA A 509 34.74 13.51 27.54
C ALA A 509 34.70 12.35 26.51
N SER A 510 33.70 12.36 25.63
CA SER A 510 33.39 11.23 24.74
C SER A 510 33.20 11.68 23.29
N GLU A 511 33.20 10.74 22.36
CA GLU A 511 32.98 11.00 20.93
C GLU A 511 31.96 10.02 20.33
N GLY A 512 31.07 10.52 19.48
CA GLY A 512 30.12 9.67 18.76
C GLY A 512 29.07 9.01 19.66
N VAL A 513 28.53 9.76 20.62
CA VAL A 513 27.43 9.31 21.48
C VAL A 513 26.10 9.52 20.76
N ARG A 514 25.23 8.49 20.74
CA ARG A 514 23.93 8.57 20.05
C ARG A 514 22.77 8.12 20.93
N PHE A 515 21.67 8.86 20.84
CA PHE A 515 20.36 8.50 21.38
C PHE A 515 19.34 8.55 20.25
N HIS A 516 18.65 7.45 20.04
CA HIS A 516 17.61 7.33 19.02
C HIS A 516 16.37 6.67 19.61
N ASN A 517 15.17 7.24 19.44
CA ASN A 517 13.95 6.67 20.03
C ASN A 517 14.04 6.46 21.55
N CYS A 518 14.74 7.34 22.27
CA CYS A 518 14.84 7.27 23.73
C CYS A 518 13.85 8.21 24.41
N ARG A 519 13.38 7.83 25.60
CA ARG A 519 12.57 8.68 26.48
C ARG A 519 13.39 9.14 27.68
N PHE A 520 13.20 10.39 28.08
CA PHE A 520 13.89 11.00 29.20
C PHE A 520 12.88 11.65 30.14
N THR A 521 12.83 11.18 31.39
CA THR A 521 11.88 11.65 32.41
C THR A 521 12.56 12.07 33.71
N GLY A 522 13.88 12.28 33.69
CA GLY A 522 14.66 12.74 34.85
C GLY A 522 14.29 14.17 35.27
N LYS A 523 14.18 14.40 36.59
CA LYS A 523 13.58 15.59 37.20
C LYS A 523 14.38 16.89 37.08
N ASP A 524 15.71 16.83 37.02
CA ASP A 524 16.55 18.03 36.92
C ASP A 524 16.88 18.38 35.46
N THR A 525 18.07 17.99 34.99
CA THR A 525 18.45 18.05 33.58
C THR A 525 18.51 16.62 33.07
N SER A 526 17.63 16.26 32.13
CA SER A 526 17.45 14.83 31.81
C SER A 526 18.66 14.24 31.06
N LEU A 527 19.24 14.99 30.11
CA LEU A 527 20.48 14.64 29.41
C LEU A 527 21.52 15.76 29.55
N SER A 528 22.58 15.50 30.31
CA SER A 528 23.70 16.42 30.51
C SER A 528 24.92 15.93 29.73
N VAL A 529 25.45 16.76 28.83
CA VAL A 529 26.55 16.40 27.94
C VAL A 529 27.67 17.43 28.07
N SER A 530 28.88 16.98 28.41
CA SER A 530 30.05 17.84 28.59
C SER A 530 31.26 17.33 27.81
N LYS A 531 31.94 18.19 27.04
CA LYS A 531 33.15 17.83 26.27
C LYS A 531 32.92 16.62 25.36
N VAL A 532 31.77 16.58 24.69
CA VAL A 532 31.43 15.51 23.74
C VAL A 532 31.49 16.03 22.30
N ALA A 533 32.15 15.28 21.43
CA ALA A 533 32.16 15.52 19.99
C ALA A 533 31.17 14.58 19.27
N ALA A 534 30.49 15.10 18.25
CA ALA A 534 29.59 14.33 17.39
C ALA A 534 28.44 13.62 18.12
N LEU A 535 27.80 14.31 19.07
CA LEU A 535 26.54 13.86 19.70
C LEU A 535 25.42 13.77 18.66
N LYS A 536 24.63 12.69 18.67
CA LYS A 536 23.39 12.60 17.88
C LYS A 536 22.20 12.28 18.79
N VAL A 537 21.17 13.13 18.80
CA VAL A 537 19.92 12.91 19.54
C VAL A 537 18.77 13.04 18.56
N THR A 538 18.09 11.92 18.28
CA THR A 538 17.03 11.89 17.27
C THR A 538 15.82 11.11 17.71
N HIS A 539 14.62 11.59 17.37
CA HIS A 539 13.38 10.89 17.71
C HIS A 539 13.21 10.63 19.22
N CYS A 540 13.77 11.50 20.06
CA CYS A 540 13.71 11.37 21.51
C CYS A 540 12.58 12.20 22.12
N GLU A 541 12.05 11.76 23.25
CA GLU A 541 11.01 12.44 24.03
C GLU A 541 11.56 12.90 25.38
N PHE A 542 11.32 14.16 25.74
CA PHE A 542 11.76 14.75 27.00
C PHE A 542 10.57 15.34 27.76
N THR A 543 10.35 14.91 29.00
CA THR A 543 9.30 15.46 29.88
C THR A 543 9.73 15.43 31.36
N GLY A 544 9.05 16.22 32.19
CA GLY A 544 9.23 16.19 33.65
C GLY A 544 10.51 16.85 34.21
N PHE A 545 11.27 17.57 33.38
CA PHE A 545 12.52 18.23 33.80
C PHE A 545 12.29 19.64 34.37
N ALA A 546 13.14 20.07 35.30
CA ALA A 546 13.10 21.38 35.94
C ALA A 546 14.24 22.32 35.49
N GLY A 547 15.34 21.78 34.94
CA GLY A 547 16.51 22.54 34.51
C GLY A 547 16.59 22.78 32.99
N ALA A 548 16.85 21.72 32.21
CA ALA A 548 16.77 21.71 30.75
C ALA A 548 16.58 20.25 30.27
N ALA A 549 15.95 20.04 29.11
CA ALA A 549 15.86 18.68 28.56
C ALA A 549 17.25 18.15 28.15
N LEU A 550 17.98 18.97 27.37
CA LEU A 550 19.34 18.70 26.91
C LEU A 550 20.25 19.86 27.28
N ARG A 551 21.34 19.57 28.01
CA ARG A 551 22.42 20.53 28.27
C ARG A 551 23.69 20.13 27.54
N LEU A 552 24.26 21.08 26.80
CA LEU A 552 25.54 20.97 26.12
C LEU A 552 26.56 21.91 26.76
N ASP A 553 27.69 21.37 27.17
CA ASP A 553 28.79 22.12 27.79
C ASP A 553 30.11 21.75 27.10
N GLU A 554 30.84 22.73 26.56
CA GLU A 554 32.08 22.51 25.79
C GLU A 554 31.97 21.42 24.68
N CYS A 555 30.77 21.20 24.12
CA CYS A 555 30.51 20.17 23.12
C CYS A 555 30.76 20.68 21.69
N GLN A 556 30.94 19.76 20.74
CA GLN A 556 31.16 20.07 19.33
C GLN A 556 30.32 19.20 18.40
N GLN A 557 29.78 19.80 17.35
CA GLN A 557 29.14 19.11 16.24
C GLN A 557 27.90 18.26 16.60
N ALA A 558 27.06 18.73 17.53
CA ALA A 558 25.82 18.02 17.85
C ALA A 558 24.83 18.00 16.67
N HIS A 559 24.20 16.86 16.47
CA HIS A 559 23.09 16.63 15.53
C HIS A 559 21.83 16.35 16.33
N LEU A 560 20.87 17.26 16.26
CA LEU A 560 19.56 17.14 16.90
C LEU A 560 18.51 17.05 15.78
N SER A 561 17.61 16.07 15.80
CA SER A 561 16.52 16.03 14.81
C SER A 561 15.28 15.33 15.35
N SER A 562 14.09 15.79 14.98
CA SER A 562 12.85 15.04 15.27
C SER A 562 12.59 14.78 16.76
N ASN A 563 13.10 15.63 17.66
CA ASN A 563 12.91 15.47 19.11
C ASN A 563 11.66 16.20 19.62
N LEU A 564 10.97 15.60 20.60
CA LEU A 564 9.81 16.16 21.29
C LEU A 564 10.23 16.70 22.66
N TYR A 565 10.00 18.00 22.90
CA TYR A 565 10.33 18.66 24.16
C TYR A 565 9.08 19.20 24.87
N ASP A 566 8.79 18.67 26.06
CA ASP A 566 7.83 19.26 27.00
C ASP A 566 8.48 20.37 27.85
N ASN A 567 8.90 21.45 27.20
CA ASN A 567 9.71 22.53 27.77
C ASN A 567 8.90 23.64 28.46
N ARG A 568 7.78 23.29 29.11
CA ARG A 568 6.89 24.25 29.80
C ARG A 568 7.50 24.82 31.09
N THR A 569 8.47 24.14 31.69
CA THR A 569 9.09 24.51 32.97
C THR A 569 10.45 25.17 32.77
N ALA A 570 11.21 24.72 31.78
CA ALA A 570 12.60 25.09 31.55
C ALA A 570 12.97 25.03 30.05
N PRO A 571 14.09 25.61 29.61
CA PRO A 571 14.52 25.54 28.21
C PRO A 571 14.67 24.11 27.69
N ALA A 572 14.35 23.87 26.42
CA ALA A 572 14.53 22.54 25.82
C ALA A 572 16.03 22.23 25.62
N VAL A 573 16.78 23.16 25.03
CA VAL A 573 18.21 23.02 24.79
C VAL A 573 18.97 24.14 25.48
N GLU A 574 19.91 23.80 26.36
CA GLU A 574 20.82 24.74 27.01
C GLU A 574 22.24 24.53 26.49
N ILE A 575 22.88 25.58 25.99
CA ILE A 575 24.28 25.59 25.56
C ILE A 575 25.07 26.51 26.48
N ARG A 576 26.00 25.95 27.25
CA ARG A 576 26.85 26.67 28.22
C ARG A 576 28.15 27.17 27.59
N GLY A 577 28.71 28.22 28.20
CA GLY A 577 29.86 28.96 27.67
C GLY A 577 31.12 28.08 27.52
N GLY A 578 31.87 28.29 26.43
CA GLY A 578 33.11 27.57 26.12
C GLY A 578 33.27 27.26 24.62
N THR A 579 32.16 26.90 23.95
CA THR A 579 32.13 26.66 22.49
C THR A 579 31.11 27.59 21.81
N PRO A 580 31.47 28.29 20.71
CA PRO A 580 30.52 29.05 19.90
C PRO A 580 29.32 28.21 19.42
N LYS A 581 28.11 28.80 19.40
CA LYS A 581 26.85 28.10 19.05
C LYS A 581 26.93 27.33 17.72
N ASP A 582 27.51 27.97 16.70
CA ASP A 582 27.73 27.44 15.35
C ASP A 582 28.73 26.29 15.27
N ARG A 583 29.60 26.15 16.30
CA ARG A 583 30.50 25.01 16.45
C ARG A 583 29.92 23.91 17.32
N ALA A 584 29.12 24.29 18.32
CA ALA A 584 28.45 23.36 19.24
C ALA A 584 27.37 22.54 18.52
N ILE A 585 26.56 23.17 17.67
CA ILE A 585 25.50 22.53 16.90
C ILE A 585 25.89 22.44 15.43
N ARG A 586 25.97 21.23 14.89
CA ARG A 586 26.16 20.99 13.45
C ARG A 586 24.83 21.03 12.70
N TYR A 587 23.79 20.40 13.26
CA TYR A 587 22.46 20.33 12.67
C TYR A 587 21.41 20.25 13.78
N SER A 588 20.33 21.02 13.63
CA SER A 588 19.15 20.97 14.48
C SER A 588 17.95 21.25 13.59
N ASP A 589 16.97 20.34 13.54
CA ASP A 589 15.72 20.59 12.81
C ASP A 589 14.57 19.62 13.18
N TYR A 590 13.35 19.97 12.78
CA TYR A 590 12.13 19.15 12.94
C TYR A 590 11.76 18.79 14.39
N HIS A 591 12.00 19.67 15.36
CA HIS A 591 11.59 19.49 16.76
C HIS A 591 10.15 19.94 17.05
N SER A 592 9.65 19.48 18.19
CA SER A 592 8.45 20.05 18.82
C SER A 592 8.82 20.74 20.13
N TYR A 593 8.33 21.96 20.31
CA TYR A 593 8.42 22.73 21.56
C TYR A 593 7.03 22.95 22.15
N ALA A 594 6.82 22.53 23.40
CA ALA A 594 5.60 22.82 24.14
C ALA A 594 5.48 24.30 24.57
N ASP A 595 6.61 24.99 24.73
CA ASP A 595 6.71 26.43 24.93
C ASP A 595 7.69 27.05 23.92
N ALA A 596 7.14 27.75 22.93
CA ALA A 596 7.91 28.39 21.87
C ALA A 596 8.75 29.59 22.34
N ALA A 597 8.46 30.21 23.49
CA ALA A 597 9.21 31.37 23.99
C ALA A 597 10.55 30.97 24.61
N ARG A 598 10.69 29.71 25.04
CA ARG A 598 11.85 29.18 25.76
C ARG A 598 12.43 27.95 25.09
N ALA A 599 12.61 28.02 23.76
CA ALA A 599 13.16 26.90 23.00
C ALA A 599 14.61 26.62 23.44
N TRP A 600 15.49 27.61 23.30
CA TRP A 600 16.92 27.45 23.58
C TRP A 600 17.39 28.44 24.65
N LYS A 601 18.48 28.10 25.34
CA LYS A 601 19.25 29.01 26.18
C LYS A 601 20.72 28.97 25.76
N PHE A 602 21.32 30.13 25.49
CA PHE A 602 22.73 30.29 25.17
C PHE A 602 23.37 31.31 26.12
N GLY A 603 24.34 30.88 26.93
CA GLY A 603 24.80 31.67 28.07
C GLY A 603 23.63 32.00 29.00
N ASP A 604 23.45 33.28 29.36
CA ASP A 604 22.30 33.73 30.15
C ASP A 604 21.06 34.11 29.32
N GLY A 605 21.18 34.14 27.98
CA GLY A 605 20.12 34.53 27.07
C GLY A 605 19.18 33.38 26.70
N VAL A 606 17.87 33.60 26.86
CA VAL A 606 16.82 32.68 26.37
C VAL A 606 16.39 33.09 24.97
N MET A 607 16.25 32.11 24.08
CA MET A 607 15.82 32.29 22.70
C MET A 607 14.50 31.57 22.45
N SER A 608 13.58 32.29 21.80
CA SER A 608 12.34 31.72 21.27
C SER A 608 12.62 30.85 20.04
N MET A 609 11.69 29.94 19.73
CA MET A 609 11.71 29.11 18.51
C MET A 609 11.88 29.97 17.26
N VAL A 610 11.16 31.10 17.17
CA VAL A 610 11.24 32.03 16.02
C VAL A 610 12.64 32.61 15.85
N GLN A 611 13.33 32.94 16.94
CA GLN A 611 14.72 33.43 16.88
C GLN A 611 15.71 32.32 16.50
N VAL A 612 15.48 31.09 16.97
CA VAL A 612 16.32 29.95 16.59
C VAL A 612 16.15 29.67 15.10
N GLN A 613 14.90 29.59 14.60
CA GLN A 613 14.51 29.34 13.20
C GLN A 613 15.23 30.21 12.16
N GLN A 614 15.59 31.44 12.53
CA GLN A 614 16.35 32.35 11.66
C GLN A 614 17.79 31.90 11.39
N THR A 615 18.37 31.05 12.24
CA THR A 615 19.77 30.64 12.17
C THR A 615 19.99 29.12 12.17
N GLN A 616 19.08 28.35 12.78
CA GLN A 616 19.06 26.89 12.90
C GLN A 616 17.59 26.44 12.98
N ASP A 617 17.30 25.14 12.93
CA ASP A 617 16.00 24.62 13.37
C ASP A 617 14.76 25.13 12.62
N THR A 618 14.88 25.22 11.29
CA THR A 618 13.94 25.93 10.41
C THR A 618 12.54 25.33 10.36
N TYR A 619 12.40 24.01 10.41
CA TYR A 619 11.15 23.26 10.27
C TYR A 619 10.53 22.82 11.60
N SER A 620 11.08 23.26 12.74
CA SER A 620 10.51 23.03 14.06
C SER A 620 9.16 23.72 14.29
N ARG A 621 8.37 23.17 15.21
CA ARG A 621 6.99 23.59 15.46
C ARG A 621 6.66 23.71 16.95
N ALA A 622 5.70 24.59 17.25
CA ALA A 622 5.08 24.65 18.57
C ALA A 622 3.89 23.67 18.61
N ILE A 623 4.04 22.56 19.34
CA ILE A 623 3.01 21.53 19.49
C ILE A 623 2.97 21.14 20.97
N HIS A 624 1.76 20.99 21.52
CA HIS A 624 1.55 20.72 22.95
C HIS A 624 1.42 19.21 23.21
N PRO A 625 2.46 18.53 23.75
CA PRO A 625 2.33 17.14 24.15
C PRO A 625 1.48 17.03 25.42
N THR A 626 0.67 15.98 25.50
CA THR A 626 -0.04 15.56 26.71
C THR A 626 0.48 14.21 27.12
N PHE A 627 0.74 14.04 28.42
CA PHE A 627 1.23 12.78 28.97
C PHE A 627 0.18 12.20 29.92
N ALA A 628 0.02 10.88 29.84
CA ALA A 628 -0.67 10.10 30.85
C ALA A 628 0.36 9.27 31.62
N VAL A 629 0.00 8.79 32.81
CA VAL A 629 0.88 7.99 33.67
C VAL A 629 0.36 6.57 33.72
N GLU A 630 1.22 5.60 33.44
CA GLU A 630 0.97 4.17 33.57
C GLU A 630 2.16 3.56 34.31
N GLU A 631 1.91 2.81 35.39
CA GLU A 631 2.96 2.19 36.21
C GLU A 631 4.06 3.19 36.66
N SER A 632 3.66 4.40 37.07
CA SER A 632 4.56 5.52 37.45
C SER A 632 5.44 6.08 36.33
N THR A 633 5.24 5.64 35.09
CA THR A 633 5.97 6.08 33.91
C THR A 633 5.07 6.97 33.03
N PRO A 634 5.48 8.20 32.71
CA PRO A 634 4.73 9.04 31.78
C PRO A 634 4.88 8.52 30.34
N TYR A 635 3.80 8.55 29.58
CA TYR A 635 3.76 8.23 28.16
C TYR A 635 2.91 9.25 27.40
N LEU A 636 3.26 9.49 26.13
CA LEU A 636 2.55 10.44 25.28
C LEU A 636 1.13 9.92 24.99
N SER A 637 0.10 10.66 25.40
CA SER A 637 -1.30 10.28 25.22
C SER A 637 -1.94 10.85 23.94
N ASN A 638 -1.27 11.79 23.27
CA ASN A 638 -1.71 12.40 22.01
C ASN A 638 -0.69 12.23 20.86
N PRO A 639 -0.19 11.00 20.57
CA PRO A 639 0.87 10.79 19.58
C PRO A 639 0.50 11.26 18.16
N ALA A 640 -0.79 11.27 17.81
CA ALA A 640 -1.30 11.70 16.51
C ALA A 640 -0.77 13.06 16.06
N SER A 641 -0.67 14.03 16.97
CA SER A 641 -0.23 15.39 16.64
C SER A 641 1.26 15.49 16.23
N PHE A 642 2.03 14.42 16.33
CA PHE A 642 3.47 14.40 16.08
C PHE A 642 3.87 13.49 14.90
N MET A 643 2.96 12.64 14.41
CA MET A 643 3.26 11.70 13.32
C MET A 643 3.40 12.43 11.98
N GLY A 644 4.36 12.02 11.14
CA GLY A 644 4.60 12.61 9.82
C GLY A 644 5.17 14.04 9.83
N LEU A 645 5.54 14.59 10.99
CA LEU A 645 6.08 15.95 11.16
C LEU A 645 7.61 16.02 11.30
N GLY A 646 8.24 14.88 11.57
CA GLY A 646 9.69 14.75 11.68
C GLY A 646 10.40 14.78 10.32
N ALA A 647 11.73 14.71 10.39
CA ALA A 647 12.57 14.59 9.20
C ALA A 647 12.12 13.40 8.33
N LEU A 648 12.12 13.58 7.01
CA LEU A 648 11.74 12.54 6.03
C LEU A 648 10.31 11.99 6.22
N GLY A 649 9.40 12.78 6.81
CA GLY A 649 8.02 12.34 7.03
C GLY A 649 7.87 11.27 8.11
N GLN A 650 8.86 11.16 9.01
CA GLN A 650 8.80 10.34 10.22
C GLN A 650 8.09 11.11 11.36
N SER A 651 7.98 10.51 12.56
CA SER A 651 7.37 11.17 13.71
C SER A 651 8.32 12.19 14.36
N ILE A 652 7.78 13.19 15.07
CA ILE A 652 8.54 13.91 16.09
C ILE A 652 8.41 13.15 17.42
N GLY A 653 9.49 12.98 18.16
CA GLY A 653 9.53 12.08 19.30
C GLY A 653 9.69 10.64 18.84
N PHE A 654 9.17 9.68 19.62
CA PHE A 654 9.39 8.27 19.37
C PHE A 654 8.79 7.86 18.00
N HIS A 655 9.62 7.25 17.16
CA HIS A 655 9.25 6.80 15.83
C HIS A 655 9.61 5.33 15.62
N GLN A 656 8.71 4.53 15.05
CA GLN A 656 9.08 3.18 14.69
C GLN A 656 8.35 2.67 13.46
N ASP A 657 9.13 2.20 12.49
CA ASP A 657 8.66 1.38 11.39
C ASP A 657 8.16 0.02 11.93
N ARG A 658 6.84 -0.17 12.02
CA ARG A 658 6.25 -1.47 12.37
C ARG A 658 5.24 -1.91 11.32
N MET A 659 5.17 -3.20 11.01
CA MET A 659 3.98 -3.75 10.38
C MET A 659 2.84 -3.70 11.41
N SER A 660 1.72 -3.08 11.06
CA SER A 660 0.52 -3.09 11.89
C SER A 660 -0.59 -3.86 11.18
N ASN A 661 -1.21 -4.79 11.91
CA ASN A 661 -2.45 -5.45 11.52
C ASN A 661 -3.68 -4.76 12.13
N THR A 662 -3.51 -3.58 12.73
CA THR A 662 -4.61 -2.87 13.41
C THR A 662 -5.75 -2.64 12.42
N LEU A 663 -6.89 -3.22 12.76
CA LEU A 663 -8.11 -3.09 12.00
C LEU A 663 -9.06 -2.21 12.80
N GLU A 664 -9.21 -0.96 12.38
CA GLU A 664 -10.12 -0.03 13.04
C GLU A 664 -11.51 -0.09 12.43
N MET A 665 -12.51 0.34 13.19
CA MET A 665 -13.91 0.32 12.80
C MET A 665 -14.65 1.54 13.36
N THR A 666 -15.54 2.12 12.56
CA THR A 666 -16.48 3.13 13.07
C THR A 666 -17.56 2.49 13.94
N ALA A 667 -18.19 3.27 14.82
CA ALA A 667 -19.43 2.85 15.47
C ALA A 667 -20.45 2.34 14.43
N PRO A 668 -21.07 1.17 14.65
CA PRO A 668 -22.11 0.69 13.75
C PRO A 668 -23.36 1.56 13.89
N VAL A 669 -24.07 1.76 12.78
CA VAL A 669 -25.27 2.59 12.72
C VAL A 669 -26.44 1.83 12.12
N LEU A 670 -27.63 2.16 12.58
CA LEU A 670 -28.88 1.69 12.00
C LEU A 670 -29.27 2.63 10.84
N HIS A 671 -29.19 2.13 9.61
CA HIS A 671 -29.52 2.90 8.42
C HIS A 671 -31.03 3.06 8.23
N SER A 672 -31.78 1.96 8.33
CA SER A 672 -33.24 1.96 8.20
C SER A 672 -33.86 0.72 8.83
N VAL A 673 -35.16 0.80 9.11
CA VAL A 673 -35.95 -0.29 9.67
C VAL A 673 -37.22 -0.46 8.85
N GLY A 674 -37.54 -1.71 8.50
CA GLY A 674 -38.82 -2.10 7.90
C GLY A 674 -39.66 -2.93 8.87
N THR A 675 -40.68 -3.61 8.35
CA THR A 675 -41.52 -4.50 9.16
C THR A 675 -40.82 -5.80 9.54
N THR A 676 -40.04 -6.36 8.62
CA THR A 676 -39.33 -7.63 8.79
C THR A 676 -37.81 -7.49 8.64
N THR A 677 -37.30 -6.27 8.49
CA THR A 677 -35.88 -6.00 8.20
C THR A 677 -35.30 -4.85 9.01
N ALA A 678 -33.98 -4.90 9.22
CA ALA A 678 -33.20 -3.77 9.72
C ALA A 678 -31.85 -3.73 9.01
N ASN A 679 -31.50 -2.56 8.46
CA ASN A 679 -30.27 -2.37 7.68
C ASN A 679 -29.23 -1.69 8.56
N ILE A 680 -28.07 -2.33 8.72
CA ILE A 680 -26.99 -1.88 9.59
C ILE A 680 -25.74 -1.57 8.76
N GLU A 681 -24.96 -0.59 9.19
CA GLU A 681 -23.77 -0.13 8.48
C GLU A 681 -22.61 0.22 9.39
N TRP A 682 -21.39 0.04 8.90
CA TRP A 682 -20.15 0.50 9.54
C TRP A 682 -19.03 0.58 8.50
N HIS A 683 -17.90 1.18 8.86
CA HIS A 683 -16.68 1.15 8.05
C HIS A 683 -15.56 0.45 8.80
N VAL A 684 -14.66 -0.16 8.05
CA VAL A 684 -13.42 -0.76 8.54
C VAL A 684 -12.24 -0.25 7.72
N THR A 685 -11.02 -0.29 8.27
CA THR A 685 -9.84 0.22 7.55
C THR A 685 -9.44 -0.65 6.36
N HIS A 686 -9.68 -1.96 6.42
CA HIS A 686 -9.34 -2.91 5.34
C HIS A 686 -10.31 -4.11 5.28
N GLY A 687 -10.09 -5.03 4.32
CA GLY A 687 -10.85 -6.27 4.19
C GLY A 687 -10.90 -7.06 5.51
N ALA A 688 -12.11 -7.43 5.94
CA ALA A 688 -12.35 -7.93 7.28
C ALA A 688 -13.44 -9.01 7.34
N VAL A 689 -13.28 -9.92 8.29
CA VAL A 689 -14.34 -10.83 8.74
C VAL A 689 -15.01 -10.20 9.95
N CYS A 690 -16.30 -9.95 9.85
CA CYS A 690 -17.12 -9.38 10.93
C CYS A 690 -18.09 -10.44 11.46
N GLU A 691 -18.40 -10.41 12.75
CA GLU A 691 -19.50 -11.18 13.34
C GLU A 691 -20.55 -10.21 13.86
N VAL A 692 -21.77 -10.32 13.34
CA VAL A 692 -22.92 -9.52 13.76
C VAL A 692 -23.79 -10.38 14.68
N ALA A 693 -24.17 -9.85 15.83
CA ALA A 693 -25.14 -10.45 16.73
C ALA A 693 -26.42 -9.62 16.82
N TRP A 694 -27.58 -10.28 16.94
CA TRP A 694 -28.86 -9.61 17.17
C TRP A 694 -29.85 -10.47 17.99
N GLY A 695 -30.85 -9.84 18.60
CA GLY A 695 -31.87 -10.53 19.39
C GLY A 695 -32.94 -9.58 19.90
N ASP A 696 -33.99 -10.11 20.51
CA ASP A 696 -35.03 -9.32 21.18
C ASP A 696 -34.63 -8.88 22.60
N THR A 697 -33.48 -9.34 23.07
CA THR A 697 -32.82 -8.89 24.30
C THR A 697 -31.41 -8.34 24.01
N PRO A 698 -30.83 -7.49 24.89
CA PRO A 698 -29.51 -6.90 24.69
C PRO A 698 -28.36 -7.91 24.53
N GLU A 699 -28.53 -9.15 24.99
CA GLU A 699 -27.54 -10.22 24.90
C GLU A 699 -27.25 -10.64 23.45
N CYS A 700 -28.22 -10.42 22.54
CA CYS A 700 -28.14 -10.74 21.12
C CYS A 700 -27.81 -12.22 20.85
N ALA A 701 -28.79 -13.10 21.05
CA ALA A 701 -28.60 -14.55 20.97
C ALA A 701 -28.26 -15.07 19.56
N ASN A 702 -28.73 -14.41 18.50
CA ASN A 702 -28.45 -14.81 17.12
C ASN A 702 -27.13 -14.20 16.64
N ARG A 703 -26.40 -14.94 15.80
CA ARG A 703 -25.07 -14.55 15.31
C ARG A 703 -24.90 -14.95 13.85
N VAL A 704 -24.18 -14.13 13.09
CA VAL A 704 -23.79 -14.43 11.71
C VAL A 704 -22.39 -13.90 11.45
N LYS A 705 -21.55 -14.73 10.83
CA LYS A 705 -20.26 -14.30 10.30
C LYS A 705 -20.44 -13.78 8.90
N PHE A 706 -19.79 -12.66 8.62
CA PHE A 706 -19.89 -11.90 7.40
C PHE A 706 -18.47 -11.59 6.92
N HIS A 707 -18.05 -12.22 5.82
CA HIS A 707 -16.69 -12.09 5.29
C HIS A 707 -16.69 -11.13 4.10
N VAL A 708 -15.95 -10.03 4.15
CA VAL A 708 -15.70 -9.21 2.94
C VAL A 708 -14.20 -9.13 2.72
N GLY A 709 -13.72 -9.98 1.80
CA GLY A 709 -12.29 -10.17 1.53
C GLY A 709 -11.71 -9.17 0.52
N VAL A 710 -12.55 -8.36 -0.11
CA VAL A 710 -12.12 -7.35 -1.08
C VAL A 710 -11.68 -6.09 -0.34
N THR A 711 -10.45 -5.65 -0.57
CA THR A 711 -9.83 -4.49 0.10
C THR A 711 -10.23 -3.14 -0.52
N THR A 712 -10.97 -3.15 -1.64
CA THR A 712 -11.36 -1.94 -2.39
C THR A 712 -12.75 -1.41 -2.05
N ASP A 713 -13.51 -2.10 -1.18
CA ASP A 713 -14.74 -1.58 -0.57
C ASP A 713 -14.68 -1.82 0.93
N ASN A 714 -14.50 -0.74 1.68
CA ASN A 714 -14.31 -0.75 3.13
C ASN A 714 -15.60 -0.39 3.90
N HIS A 715 -16.66 -0.05 3.17
CA HIS A 715 -18.01 0.06 3.71
C HIS A 715 -18.61 -1.32 3.96
N ARG A 716 -19.30 -1.48 5.08
CA ARG A 716 -19.98 -2.71 5.46
C ARG A 716 -21.45 -2.37 5.62
N SER A 717 -22.29 -3.16 4.94
CA SER A 717 -23.73 -3.08 5.06
C SER A 717 -24.28 -4.49 5.19
N PHE A 718 -25.16 -4.70 6.15
CA PHE A 718 -25.81 -5.99 6.38
C PHE A 718 -27.28 -5.78 6.73
N SER A 719 -28.16 -6.65 6.25
CA SER A 719 -29.58 -6.61 6.56
C SER A 719 -29.92 -7.76 7.51
N LEU A 720 -30.43 -7.43 8.69
CA LEU A 720 -31.17 -8.39 9.50
C LEU A 720 -32.52 -8.62 8.80
N THR A 721 -32.89 -9.89 8.60
CA THR A 721 -34.12 -10.27 7.89
C THR A 721 -34.95 -11.26 8.72
N GLY A 722 -36.25 -11.37 8.43
CA GLY A 722 -37.14 -12.30 9.13
C GLY A 722 -37.53 -11.85 10.55
N LEU A 723 -37.44 -10.54 10.82
CA LEU A 723 -37.86 -9.95 12.09
C LEU A 723 -39.39 -9.89 12.21
N GLN A 724 -39.92 -9.80 13.43
CA GLN A 724 -41.35 -9.66 13.66
C GLN A 724 -41.76 -8.18 13.61
N PRO A 725 -42.88 -7.80 12.95
CA PRO A 725 -43.38 -6.43 12.93
C PRO A 725 -43.70 -5.87 14.33
N GLY A 726 -43.45 -4.58 14.54
CA GLY A 726 -43.73 -3.87 15.80
C GLY A 726 -42.92 -4.31 17.03
N LYS A 727 -41.93 -5.19 16.88
CA LYS A 727 -41.16 -5.78 17.97
C LYS A 727 -39.82 -5.06 18.18
N LYS A 728 -39.40 -4.93 19.43
CA LYS A 728 -38.10 -4.36 19.80
C LYS A 728 -36.99 -5.39 19.65
N TYR A 729 -35.86 -4.97 19.10
CA TYR A 729 -34.66 -5.77 18.88
C TYR A 729 -33.39 -4.97 19.25
N TYR A 730 -32.28 -5.69 19.34
CA TYR A 730 -30.94 -5.18 19.59
C TYR A 730 -29.96 -5.80 18.59
N PHE A 731 -28.91 -5.06 18.23
CA PHE A 731 -27.78 -5.61 17.48
C PHE A 731 -26.43 -5.06 17.98
N ARG A 732 -25.35 -5.78 17.69
CA ARG A 732 -23.96 -5.35 17.92
C ARG A 732 -22.98 -6.12 17.04
N ILE A 733 -21.81 -5.53 16.80
CA ILE A 733 -20.67 -6.23 16.21
C ILE A 733 -19.89 -6.90 17.35
N VAL A 734 -19.72 -8.22 17.28
CA VAL A 734 -19.19 -9.07 18.37
C VAL A 734 -17.89 -9.77 18.00
N GLY A 735 -17.36 -9.51 16.81
CA GLY A 735 -16.10 -10.06 16.34
C GLY A 735 -15.65 -9.34 15.08
N LEU A 736 -14.35 -9.08 14.99
CA LEU A 736 -13.74 -8.42 13.86
C LEU A 736 -12.28 -8.91 13.74
N SER A 737 -11.88 -9.30 12.53
CA SER A 737 -10.52 -9.73 12.21
C SER A 737 -10.15 -9.34 10.79
N ALA A 738 -8.87 -9.03 10.54
CA ALA A 738 -8.38 -8.81 9.18
C ALA A 738 -8.61 -10.07 8.33
N ALA A 739 -9.03 -9.89 7.07
CA ALA A 739 -9.24 -11.00 6.15
C ALA A 739 -7.90 -11.66 5.75
N ASN A 740 -6.84 -10.85 5.63
CA ASN A 740 -5.48 -11.28 5.26
C ASN A 740 -4.42 -10.59 6.15
N PRO A 741 -4.10 -11.14 7.34
CA PRO A 741 -3.12 -10.54 8.27
C PRO A 741 -1.68 -10.71 7.77
N PHE A 742 -0.84 -9.69 7.96
CA PHE A 742 0.53 -9.63 7.45
C PHE A 742 1.54 -10.55 8.16
N ASP A 743 1.29 -10.89 9.42
CA ASP A 743 2.20 -11.67 10.27
C ASP A 743 1.88 -13.18 10.26
N GLY A 744 0.92 -13.60 9.43
CA GLY A 744 0.41 -14.98 9.40
C GLY A 744 -0.29 -15.42 10.69
N LYS A 745 -0.40 -14.54 11.69
CA LYS A 745 -1.09 -14.76 12.96
C LYS A 745 -2.36 -13.94 12.95
N GLY A 746 -3.38 -14.44 12.25
CA GLY A 746 -4.73 -13.89 12.27
C GLY A 746 -5.45 -14.02 13.61
N LYS A 747 -4.88 -13.47 14.68
CA LYS A 747 -5.63 -13.32 15.92
C LYS A 747 -6.62 -12.17 15.73
N PRO A 748 -7.92 -12.38 15.99
CA PRO A 748 -8.87 -11.29 16.10
C PRO A 748 -8.42 -10.39 17.25
N GLU A 749 -8.03 -9.14 16.97
CA GLU A 749 -7.51 -8.23 18.01
C GLU A 749 -8.26 -6.90 18.13
N VAL A 750 -9.39 -6.70 17.46
CA VAL A 750 -10.15 -5.45 17.64
C VAL A 750 -11.65 -5.70 17.74
N ILE A 751 -12.18 -5.85 18.94
CA ILE A 751 -13.51 -5.35 19.22
C ILE A 751 -13.24 -4.12 20.07
N ASP A 752 -13.58 -2.94 19.58
CA ASP A 752 -13.69 -1.79 20.45
C ASP A 752 -14.85 -2.05 21.43
N PRO A 753 -14.58 -2.34 22.72
CA PRO A 753 -15.61 -2.74 23.68
C PRO A 753 -16.65 -1.64 23.93
N GLN A 754 -16.41 -0.43 23.44
CA GLN A 754 -17.28 0.73 23.66
C GLN A 754 -18.58 0.69 22.83
N TYR A 755 -18.65 -0.11 21.76
CA TYR A 755 -19.86 -0.21 20.93
C TYR A 755 -20.85 -1.25 21.49
N GLY A 756 -21.57 -0.84 22.54
CA GLY A 756 -22.64 -1.64 23.16
C GLY A 756 -23.80 -1.99 22.21
N ALA A 757 -24.77 -2.75 22.72
CA ALA A 757 -25.95 -3.14 21.93
C ALA A 757 -26.83 -1.93 21.55
N ILE A 758 -27.11 -1.78 20.26
CA ILE A 758 -27.97 -0.73 19.71
C ILE A 758 -29.39 -1.27 19.58
N SER A 759 -30.37 -0.60 20.21
CA SER A 759 -31.77 -1.03 20.17
C SER A 759 -32.56 -0.37 19.04
N PHE A 760 -33.51 -1.09 18.45
CA PHE A 760 -34.45 -0.58 17.45
C PHE A 760 -35.82 -1.27 17.58
N THR A 761 -36.84 -0.75 16.90
CA THR A 761 -38.18 -1.36 16.86
C THR A 761 -38.65 -1.41 15.41
N THR A 762 -39.08 -2.59 14.96
CA THR A 762 -39.58 -2.79 13.60
C THR A 762 -40.87 -2.01 13.35
N GLU A 763 -41.10 -1.63 12.10
CA GLU A 763 -42.37 -1.01 11.70
C GLU A 763 -43.52 -2.03 11.91
N ARG A 764 -44.73 -1.54 12.23
CA ARG A 764 -45.89 -2.43 12.47
C ARG A 764 -46.55 -2.90 11.18
N GLU A 765 -46.57 -2.05 10.17
CA GLU A 765 -47.27 -2.27 8.92
C GLU A 765 -46.38 -1.90 7.74
N GLN A 766 -46.49 -2.68 6.66
CA GLN A 766 -45.66 -2.47 5.47
C GLN A 766 -46.23 -1.30 4.68
N PRO A 767 -45.44 -0.24 4.41
CA PRO A 767 -45.89 0.84 3.54
C PRO A 767 -46.23 0.32 2.14
N ALA A 768 -47.20 0.96 1.49
CA ALA A 768 -47.50 0.68 0.08
C ALA A 768 -46.26 0.93 -0.79
N ALA A 769 -45.95 -0.01 -1.67
CA ALA A 769 -44.85 0.10 -2.62
C ALA A 769 -45.03 1.32 -3.52
N LYS A 770 -43.93 2.05 -3.74
CA LYS A 770 -43.87 3.25 -4.56
C LYS A 770 -42.98 3.04 -5.78
N THR A 771 -43.23 3.85 -6.79
CA THR A 771 -42.32 4.01 -7.93
C THR A 771 -41.60 5.34 -7.82
N TYR A 772 -40.27 5.30 -7.90
CA TYR A 772 -39.41 6.48 -7.93
C TYR A 772 -38.73 6.62 -9.28
N TYR A 773 -38.41 7.85 -9.67
CA TYR A 773 -37.77 8.22 -10.92
C TYR A 773 -36.38 8.80 -10.64
N VAL A 774 -35.39 8.34 -11.41
CA VAL A 774 -34.03 8.89 -11.42
C VAL A 774 -33.69 9.36 -12.82
N ALA A 775 -33.12 10.55 -12.95
CA ALA A 775 -32.74 11.14 -14.23
C ALA A 775 -31.51 12.04 -14.07
N THR A 776 -30.60 12.07 -15.06
CA THR A 776 -29.35 12.88 -14.96
C THR A 776 -29.61 14.39 -14.90
N ASP A 777 -30.80 14.85 -15.31
CA ASP A 777 -31.30 16.22 -15.23
C ASP A 777 -32.15 16.48 -13.97
N GLY A 778 -32.26 15.51 -13.05
CA GLY A 778 -32.99 15.62 -11.80
C GLY A 778 -32.21 16.35 -10.68
N ASP A 779 -32.80 16.34 -9.48
CA ASP A 779 -32.19 16.88 -8.24
C ASP A 779 -32.47 15.91 -7.08
N ASP A 780 -31.44 15.55 -6.32
CA ASP A 780 -31.56 14.67 -5.15
C ASP A 780 -32.30 15.32 -3.97
N ALA A 781 -32.63 16.62 -4.06
CA ALA A 781 -33.56 17.29 -3.16
C ALA A 781 -35.04 17.07 -3.49
N ASN A 782 -35.36 16.54 -4.69
CA ASN A 782 -36.74 16.29 -5.11
C ASN A 782 -37.38 15.10 -4.36
N SER A 783 -38.68 14.88 -4.60
CA SER A 783 -39.42 13.74 -4.01
C SER A 783 -39.11 12.40 -4.68
N GLY A 784 -38.69 12.42 -5.96
CA GLY A 784 -38.49 11.23 -6.78
C GLY A 784 -39.78 10.58 -7.28
N LEU A 785 -40.99 11.05 -6.91
CA LEU A 785 -42.25 10.32 -7.16
C LEU A 785 -42.82 10.46 -8.58
N GLU A 786 -42.29 11.38 -9.37
CA GLU A 786 -42.67 11.60 -10.76
C GLU A 786 -41.45 12.07 -11.57
N ARG A 787 -41.45 11.86 -12.89
CA ARG A 787 -40.31 12.19 -13.75
C ARG A 787 -39.87 13.66 -13.67
N GLY A 788 -40.81 14.60 -13.53
CA GLY A 788 -40.51 16.03 -13.39
C GLY A 788 -39.84 16.40 -12.07
N LEU A 789 -39.98 15.54 -11.05
CA LEU A 789 -39.38 15.65 -9.73
C LEU A 789 -38.45 14.46 -9.48
N ALA A 790 -37.77 13.98 -10.53
CA ALA A 790 -36.84 12.85 -10.42
C ALA A 790 -35.65 13.21 -9.52
N TRP A 791 -35.12 12.20 -8.84
CA TRP A 791 -33.80 12.29 -8.22
C TRP A 791 -32.72 12.30 -9.29
N ARG A 792 -31.55 12.85 -8.95
CA ARG A 792 -30.43 12.94 -9.89
C ARG A 792 -29.62 11.66 -9.94
N THR A 793 -29.42 11.01 -8.79
CA THR A 793 -28.50 9.88 -8.64
C THR A 793 -29.20 8.58 -8.25
N VAL A 794 -28.71 7.46 -8.78
CA VAL A 794 -29.21 6.12 -8.48
C VAL A 794 -28.80 5.71 -7.06
N GLY A 795 -27.61 6.12 -6.62
CA GLY A 795 -27.11 5.93 -5.26
C GLY A 795 -28.00 6.60 -4.21
N HIS A 796 -28.54 7.79 -4.50
CA HIS A 796 -29.53 8.42 -3.62
C HIS A 796 -30.77 7.52 -3.48
N ALA A 797 -31.32 7.05 -4.60
CA ALA A 797 -32.48 6.14 -4.60
C ALA A 797 -32.20 4.87 -3.78
N ALA A 798 -31.05 4.22 -4.01
CA ALA A 798 -30.64 3.00 -3.31
C ALA A 798 -30.49 3.16 -1.78
N SER A 799 -30.45 4.39 -1.26
CA SER A 799 -30.38 4.72 0.16
C SER A 799 -31.72 5.15 0.80
N ARG A 800 -32.79 5.31 0.01
CA ARG A 800 -34.07 5.88 0.47
C ARG A 800 -35.27 4.95 0.31
N ILE A 801 -35.21 4.06 -0.67
CA ILE A 801 -36.29 3.13 -0.99
C ILE A 801 -36.49 2.06 0.09
N ARG A 802 -37.65 1.41 0.06
CA ARG A 802 -38.08 0.38 0.99
C ARG A 802 -38.45 -0.91 0.25
N ALA A 803 -38.67 -1.99 0.99
CA ALA A 803 -39.11 -3.26 0.42
C ALA A 803 -40.38 -3.10 -0.43
N GLY A 804 -40.35 -3.64 -1.64
CA GLY A 804 -41.40 -3.56 -2.65
C GLY A 804 -41.29 -2.40 -3.64
N ASP A 805 -40.48 -1.38 -3.35
CA ASP A 805 -40.36 -0.20 -4.20
C ASP A 805 -39.68 -0.50 -5.55
N THR A 806 -40.01 0.31 -6.55
CA THR A 806 -39.40 0.28 -7.88
C THR A 806 -38.73 1.62 -8.19
N VAL A 807 -37.50 1.58 -8.71
CA VAL A 807 -36.75 2.74 -9.22
C VAL A 807 -36.68 2.62 -10.74
N LEU A 808 -37.35 3.55 -11.44
CA LEU A 808 -37.28 3.72 -12.89
C LEU A 808 -36.19 4.74 -13.24
N ILE A 809 -35.15 4.26 -13.91
CA ILE A 809 -33.97 5.06 -14.26
C ILE A 809 -34.10 5.51 -15.71
N VAL A 810 -34.14 6.82 -15.92
CA VAL A 810 -34.29 7.45 -17.23
C VAL A 810 -32.98 7.36 -18.01
N GLY A 811 -33.09 7.32 -19.34
CA GLY A 811 -31.94 7.24 -20.24
C GLY A 811 -30.93 8.35 -19.99
N GLY A 812 -29.66 7.99 -19.98
CA GLY A 812 -28.58 8.88 -19.56
C GLY A 812 -27.29 8.13 -19.24
N THR A 813 -26.23 8.89 -18.99
CA THR A 813 -24.94 8.36 -18.53
C THR A 813 -24.75 8.71 -17.06
N TYR A 814 -24.61 7.70 -16.22
CA TYR A 814 -24.44 7.80 -14.77
C TYR A 814 -23.03 7.36 -14.40
N SER A 815 -22.26 8.25 -13.78
CA SER A 815 -20.91 7.97 -13.29
C SER A 815 -20.91 7.91 -11.77
N GLU A 816 -21.39 6.80 -11.24
CA GLU A 816 -21.47 6.52 -9.80
C GLU A 816 -21.36 5.02 -9.52
N LYS A 817 -20.95 4.67 -8.31
CA LYS A 817 -21.00 3.29 -7.81
C LYS A 817 -22.22 3.15 -6.89
N VAL A 818 -23.20 2.39 -7.34
CA VAL A 818 -24.46 2.17 -6.62
C VAL A 818 -24.25 1.10 -5.56
N ARG A 819 -24.27 1.52 -4.29
CA ARG A 819 -24.30 0.61 -3.13
C ARG A 819 -25.74 0.39 -2.73
N VAL A 820 -26.21 -0.86 -2.82
CA VAL A 820 -27.55 -1.22 -2.36
C VAL A 820 -27.52 -1.33 -0.83
N ARG A 821 -28.25 -0.45 -0.15
CA ARG A 821 -28.18 -0.29 1.33
C ARG A 821 -29.38 -0.87 2.06
N VAL A 822 -30.40 -1.29 1.32
CA VAL A 822 -31.67 -1.80 1.84
C VAL A 822 -32.05 -3.13 1.19
N SER A 823 -32.72 -4.01 1.94
CA SER A 823 -33.26 -5.28 1.43
C SER A 823 -34.74 -5.19 1.08
N GLY A 824 -35.16 -5.98 0.09
CA GLY A 824 -36.57 -6.30 -0.11
C GLY A 824 -37.03 -7.41 0.83
N ASP A 825 -38.35 -7.54 0.96
CA ASP A 825 -38.99 -8.61 1.73
C ASP A 825 -39.46 -9.73 0.81
N LYS A 826 -39.76 -10.90 1.40
CA LYS A 826 -40.24 -12.05 0.64
C LYS A 826 -41.53 -11.68 -0.12
N GLY A 827 -41.49 -11.75 -1.45
CA GLY A 827 -42.62 -11.35 -2.31
C GLY A 827 -42.71 -9.84 -2.61
N LEU A 828 -41.86 -9.03 -1.97
CA LEU A 828 -41.75 -7.58 -2.15
C LEU A 828 -40.30 -7.20 -2.48
N PRO A 829 -39.77 -7.64 -3.65
CA PRO A 829 -38.40 -7.31 -4.03
C PRO A 829 -38.28 -5.83 -4.37
N ILE A 830 -37.08 -5.30 -4.15
CA ILE A 830 -36.71 -3.96 -4.61
C ILE A 830 -36.25 -4.07 -6.07
N ARG A 831 -36.78 -3.19 -6.92
CA ARG A 831 -36.53 -3.24 -8.37
C ARG A 831 -35.81 -2.00 -8.85
N PHE A 832 -34.67 -2.17 -9.47
CA PHE A 832 -33.99 -1.13 -10.24
C PHE A 832 -34.14 -1.48 -11.72
N LYS A 833 -34.84 -0.64 -12.49
CA LYS A 833 -35.15 -0.89 -13.90
C LYS A 833 -34.82 0.34 -14.75
N SER A 834 -34.28 0.15 -15.95
CA SER A 834 -34.33 1.21 -16.95
C SER A 834 -35.78 1.55 -17.31
N MET A 835 -36.01 2.84 -17.55
CA MET A 835 -37.28 3.32 -18.07
C MET A 835 -37.54 2.65 -19.43
N PRO A 836 -38.76 2.14 -19.71
CA PRO A 836 -39.06 1.48 -20.98
C PRO A 836 -38.67 2.35 -22.19
N GLY A 837 -37.97 1.76 -23.15
CA GLY A 837 -37.47 2.43 -24.35
C GLY A 837 -36.20 3.27 -24.17
N GLU A 838 -35.72 3.46 -22.94
CA GLU A 838 -34.59 4.33 -22.62
C GLU A 838 -33.28 3.54 -22.41
N ARG A 839 -32.15 4.19 -22.71
CA ARG A 839 -30.81 3.61 -22.57
C ARG A 839 -30.08 4.17 -21.37
N VAL A 840 -29.93 3.37 -20.32
CA VAL A 840 -29.22 3.72 -19.08
C VAL A 840 -27.81 3.16 -19.12
N ILE A 841 -26.81 4.05 -19.08
CA ILE A 841 -25.38 3.70 -19.15
C ILE A 841 -24.73 4.02 -17.81
N PHE A 842 -24.14 3.03 -17.16
CA PHE A 842 -23.19 3.21 -16.07
C PHE A 842 -21.78 3.30 -16.64
N ASP A 843 -21.13 4.44 -16.43
CA ASP A 843 -19.82 4.78 -16.98
C ASP A 843 -18.78 4.91 -15.86
N GLY A 844 -17.70 4.13 -15.96
CA GLY A 844 -16.64 4.14 -14.97
C GLY A 844 -15.67 5.31 -14.99
N ASN A 845 -15.99 6.37 -15.74
CA ASN A 845 -15.24 7.62 -15.83
C ASN A 845 -13.76 7.38 -16.15
N GLU A 846 -13.50 6.77 -17.31
CA GLU A 846 -12.17 6.37 -17.77
C GLU A 846 -11.48 5.36 -16.82
N ARG A 847 -12.23 4.37 -16.31
CA ARG A 847 -11.69 3.34 -15.43
C ARG A 847 -11.20 3.86 -14.07
N ARG A 848 -11.86 4.90 -13.56
CA ARG A 848 -11.68 5.43 -12.19
C ARG A 848 -12.68 4.85 -11.18
N LEU A 849 -13.79 4.26 -11.63
CA LEU A 849 -14.69 3.49 -10.77
C LEU A 849 -14.31 2.01 -10.81
N ASP A 850 -14.12 1.41 -9.64
CA ASP A 850 -13.76 -0.01 -9.47
C ASP A 850 -14.94 -0.95 -9.76
N ALA A 851 -16.16 -0.49 -9.51
CA ALA A 851 -17.42 -1.19 -9.74
C ALA A 851 -18.55 -0.22 -10.05
N ALA A 852 -19.60 -0.71 -10.73
CA ALA A 852 -20.84 0.03 -10.91
C ALA A 852 -21.85 -0.30 -9.81
N TRP A 853 -21.92 -1.55 -9.36
CA TRP A 853 -22.89 -1.99 -8.34
C TRP A 853 -22.25 -2.86 -7.26
N VAL A 854 -22.69 -2.64 -6.02
CA VAL A 854 -22.35 -3.47 -4.85
C VAL A 854 -23.62 -3.86 -4.12
N ILE A 855 -23.87 -5.17 -4.05
CA ILE A 855 -24.99 -5.80 -3.35
C ILE A 855 -24.40 -6.72 -2.29
N ASN A 856 -24.33 -6.24 -1.06
CA ASN A 856 -23.63 -6.93 0.02
C ASN A 856 -24.52 -7.10 1.24
N GLY A 857 -24.76 -8.34 1.67
CA GLY A 857 -25.65 -8.62 2.80
C GLY A 857 -27.09 -8.18 2.53
N LYS A 858 -27.60 -8.38 1.31
CA LYS A 858 -28.94 -7.91 0.89
C LYS A 858 -29.81 -9.05 0.39
N THR A 859 -31.13 -8.87 0.48
CA THR A 859 -32.11 -9.88 0.06
C THR A 859 -33.15 -9.28 -0.90
N ASN A 860 -33.64 -10.09 -1.84
CA ASN A 860 -34.72 -9.76 -2.77
C ASN A 860 -34.44 -8.51 -3.62
N ILE A 861 -33.33 -8.52 -4.38
CA ILE A 861 -32.89 -7.39 -5.22
C ILE A 861 -32.97 -7.77 -6.70
N GLU A 862 -33.60 -6.91 -7.50
CA GLU A 862 -33.71 -7.08 -8.95
C GLU A 862 -33.08 -5.90 -9.70
N MET A 863 -32.12 -6.20 -10.58
CA MET A 863 -31.50 -5.25 -11.52
C MET A 863 -31.88 -5.59 -12.95
N ASP A 864 -32.33 -4.60 -13.71
CA ASP A 864 -32.85 -4.84 -15.06
C ASP A 864 -32.57 -3.69 -16.05
N GLY A 865 -31.86 -4.00 -17.14
CA GLY A 865 -31.87 -3.17 -18.35
C GLY A 865 -30.74 -2.15 -18.46
N PHE A 866 -29.53 -2.50 -18.01
CA PHE A 866 -28.41 -1.56 -17.87
C PHE A 866 -27.22 -1.86 -18.79
N TYR A 867 -26.58 -0.78 -19.29
CA TYR A 867 -25.34 -0.85 -20.06
C TYR A 867 -24.18 -0.41 -19.17
N PHE A 868 -23.04 -1.08 -19.28
CA PHE A 868 -21.83 -0.80 -18.52
C PHE A 868 -20.66 -0.58 -19.49
N ARG A 869 -19.87 0.46 -19.25
CA ARG A 869 -18.62 0.73 -19.99
C ARG A 869 -17.58 1.39 -19.11
N GLN A 870 -16.30 1.22 -19.46
CA GLN A 870 -15.18 1.88 -18.76
C GLN A 870 -15.11 1.63 -17.24
N ILE A 871 -15.69 0.54 -16.72
CA ILE A 871 -15.64 0.16 -15.30
C ILE A 871 -14.40 -0.71 -15.02
N GLY A 872 -13.85 -0.58 -13.80
CA GLY A 872 -12.70 -1.31 -13.29
C GLY A 872 -11.43 -0.47 -13.33
N LEU A 873 -10.67 -0.44 -12.23
CA LEU A 873 -9.46 0.38 -12.11
C LEU A 873 -8.43 0.05 -13.21
N GLN A 874 -7.78 1.08 -13.75
CA GLN A 874 -6.77 0.94 -14.81
C GLN A 874 -5.70 -0.11 -14.44
N GLY A 875 -5.49 -1.10 -15.33
CA GLY A 875 -4.51 -2.18 -15.12
C GLY A 875 -4.99 -3.36 -14.26
N GLY A 876 -6.13 -3.26 -13.59
CA GLY A 876 -6.65 -4.25 -12.63
C GLY A 876 -7.49 -5.39 -13.22
N GLY A 877 -7.15 -5.94 -14.39
CA GLY A 877 -7.99 -6.94 -15.07
C GLY A 877 -8.40 -8.16 -14.23
N ASN A 878 -7.53 -8.60 -13.32
CA ASN A 878 -7.76 -9.69 -12.36
C ASN A 878 -7.89 -9.16 -10.92
N SER A 879 -8.60 -8.03 -10.72
CA SER A 879 -8.85 -7.45 -9.39
C SER A 879 -9.79 -8.32 -8.54
N GLY A 880 -9.89 -8.04 -7.24
CA GLY A 880 -10.94 -8.62 -6.39
C GLY A 880 -12.36 -8.08 -6.67
N SER A 881 -12.50 -6.98 -7.42
CA SER A 881 -13.80 -6.40 -7.83
C SER A 881 -14.15 -6.67 -9.29
N ARG A 882 -15.46 -6.66 -9.59
CA ARG A 882 -16.05 -6.73 -10.94
C ARG A 882 -17.03 -5.58 -11.15
N VAL A 883 -17.64 -5.50 -12.34
CA VAL A 883 -18.65 -4.46 -12.65
C VAL A 883 -19.82 -4.49 -11.66
N VAL A 884 -20.29 -5.68 -11.30
CA VAL A 884 -21.30 -5.91 -10.26
C VAL A 884 -20.75 -6.91 -9.23
N ASN A 885 -20.77 -6.53 -7.96
CA ASN A 885 -20.26 -7.35 -6.86
C ASN A 885 -21.43 -7.79 -5.98
N VAL A 886 -21.62 -9.10 -5.82
CA VAL A 886 -22.68 -9.68 -4.98
C VAL A 886 -22.04 -10.52 -3.87
N SER A 887 -22.33 -10.23 -2.60
CA SER A 887 -21.79 -11.03 -1.51
C SER A 887 -22.76 -11.18 -0.35
N HIS A 888 -22.74 -12.35 0.31
CA HIS A 888 -23.59 -12.62 1.48
C HIS A 888 -25.06 -12.27 1.26
N SER A 889 -25.55 -12.41 0.04
CA SER A 889 -26.87 -11.94 -0.39
C SER A 889 -27.76 -13.11 -0.80
N THR A 890 -29.07 -12.91 -0.77
CA THR A 890 -30.05 -13.98 -1.09
C THR A 890 -31.11 -13.45 -2.06
N ASP A 891 -31.49 -14.26 -3.04
CA ASP A 891 -32.53 -13.90 -4.03
C ASP A 891 -32.19 -12.61 -4.80
N VAL A 892 -31.08 -12.64 -5.54
CA VAL A 892 -30.61 -11.53 -6.38
C VAL A 892 -30.78 -11.90 -7.86
N SER A 893 -31.40 -11.02 -8.65
CA SER A 893 -31.60 -11.21 -10.08
C SER A 893 -30.97 -10.08 -10.89
N ILE A 894 -30.10 -10.43 -11.84
CA ILE A 894 -29.45 -9.51 -12.78
C ILE A 894 -29.91 -9.91 -14.19
N ARG A 895 -30.62 -9.00 -14.87
CA ARG A 895 -31.22 -9.28 -16.17
C ARG A 895 -31.03 -8.16 -17.18
N ARG A 896 -30.98 -8.53 -18.47
CA ARG A 896 -30.96 -7.59 -19.62
C ARG A 896 -29.86 -6.54 -19.48
N CYS A 897 -28.68 -6.96 -19.03
CA CYS A 897 -27.53 -6.10 -18.81
C CYS A 897 -26.43 -6.35 -19.84
N MET A 898 -25.65 -5.33 -20.18
CA MET A 898 -24.57 -5.42 -21.15
C MET A 898 -23.27 -4.83 -20.60
N TRP A 899 -22.23 -5.66 -20.53
CA TRP A 899 -20.87 -5.25 -20.26
C TRP A 899 -20.04 -5.32 -21.54
N ASP A 900 -19.52 -4.18 -22.02
CA ASP A 900 -18.80 -4.11 -23.30
C ASP A 900 -17.28 -4.37 -23.18
N GLY A 901 -16.72 -4.26 -21.98
CA GLY A 901 -15.29 -4.43 -21.69
C GLY A 901 -14.36 -3.48 -22.43
N TYR A 902 -14.86 -2.43 -23.08
CA TYR A 902 -14.06 -1.52 -23.90
C TYR A 902 -13.32 -0.48 -23.04
N GLY A 903 -12.17 0.00 -23.51
CA GLY A 903 -11.36 1.03 -22.83
C GLY A 903 -9.86 0.71 -22.72
N LYS A 904 -9.12 1.63 -22.07
CA LYS A 904 -7.66 1.53 -21.90
C LYS A 904 -7.29 0.47 -20.85
N GLY A 905 -6.35 -0.42 -21.16
CA GLY A 905 -5.87 -1.46 -20.24
C GLY A 905 -6.80 -2.68 -20.14
N TYR A 906 -6.59 -3.56 -19.16
CA TYR A 906 -7.43 -4.74 -18.94
C TYR A 906 -8.76 -4.40 -18.26
N ALA A 907 -9.85 -4.95 -18.79
CA ALA A 907 -11.20 -4.76 -18.25
C ALA A 907 -11.53 -5.88 -17.26
N PRO A 908 -12.24 -5.63 -16.14
CA PRO A 908 -12.70 -6.69 -15.25
C PRO A 908 -13.79 -7.55 -15.91
N GLY A 909 -14.12 -8.68 -15.28
CA GLY A 909 -15.35 -9.40 -15.62
C GLY A 909 -16.62 -8.69 -15.16
N PHE A 910 -17.77 -9.21 -15.58
CA PHE A 910 -19.08 -8.59 -15.35
C PHE A 910 -19.54 -8.75 -13.90
N VAL A 911 -19.67 -9.97 -13.39
CA VAL A 911 -20.14 -10.25 -12.02
C VAL A 911 -19.10 -11.05 -11.26
N CYS A 912 -18.87 -10.67 -10.02
CA CYS A 912 -18.33 -11.57 -9.01
C CYS A 912 -19.35 -11.80 -7.90
N ALA A 913 -19.47 -13.05 -7.46
CA ALA A 913 -20.35 -13.41 -6.38
C ALA A 913 -19.72 -14.40 -5.38
N TRP A 914 -19.91 -14.13 -4.09
CA TRP A 914 -19.43 -15.02 -3.01
C TRP A 914 -20.48 -15.21 -1.92
N ASN A 915 -20.56 -16.42 -1.38
CA ASN A 915 -21.40 -16.73 -0.20
C ASN A 915 -22.85 -16.24 -0.35
N SER A 916 -23.45 -16.36 -1.53
CA SER A 916 -24.77 -15.78 -1.84
C SER A 916 -25.74 -16.83 -2.37
N GLU A 917 -26.99 -16.82 -1.94
CA GLU A 917 -27.97 -17.86 -2.29
C GLU A 917 -28.93 -17.39 -3.38
N ASN A 918 -29.32 -18.29 -4.29
CA ASN A 918 -30.32 -18.05 -5.33
C ASN A 918 -30.01 -16.83 -6.23
N LEU A 919 -28.74 -16.64 -6.61
CA LEU A 919 -28.35 -15.65 -7.61
C LEU A 919 -28.76 -16.12 -9.01
N ARG A 920 -29.45 -15.26 -9.77
CA ARG A 920 -29.81 -15.51 -11.17
C ARG A 920 -29.24 -14.43 -12.09
N ILE A 921 -28.52 -14.85 -13.13
CA ILE A 921 -28.03 -13.97 -14.19
C ILE A 921 -28.65 -14.43 -15.51
N SER A 922 -29.45 -13.56 -16.13
CA SER A 922 -30.21 -13.93 -17.33
C SER A 922 -30.27 -12.86 -18.41
N ASN A 923 -30.31 -13.26 -19.68
CA ASN A 923 -30.44 -12.32 -20.80
C ASN A 923 -29.37 -11.21 -20.80
N CYS A 924 -28.16 -11.50 -20.36
CA CYS A 924 -27.05 -10.54 -20.33
C CYS A 924 -26.05 -10.78 -21.46
N VAL A 925 -25.34 -9.71 -21.84
CA VAL A 925 -24.23 -9.73 -22.79
C VAL A 925 -22.95 -9.39 -22.03
N ILE A 926 -21.95 -10.27 -22.12
CA ILE A 926 -20.72 -10.19 -21.32
C ILE A 926 -19.54 -10.23 -22.28
N ALA A 927 -18.92 -9.09 -22.56
CA ALA A 927 -17.89 -8.96 -23.59
C ALA A 927 -16.52 -8.56 -23.00
N ARG A 928 -15.44 -9.10 -23.58
CA ARG A 928 -14.04 -8.60 -23.51
C ARG A 928 -13.36 -8.48 -22.13
N GLY A 929 -14.09 -8.66 -21.03
CA GLY A 929 -13.53 -8.73 -19.68
C GLY A 929 -12.44 -9.79 -19.56
N PHE A 930 -11.47 -9.57 -18.67
CA PHE A 930 -10.36 -10.49 -18.40
C PHE A 930 -10.87 -11.91 -18.17
N ASP A 931 -11.93 -12.01 -17.37
CA ASP A 931 -12.85 -13.15 -17.32
C ASP A 931 -14.30 -12.67 -17.55
N GLY A 932 -15.25 -13.57 -17.72
CA GLY A 932 -16.68 -13.20 -17.79
C GLY A 932 -17.33 -13.08 -16.41
N LEU A 933 -17.33 -14.17 -15.62
CA LEU A 933 -17.93 -14.24 -14.28
C LEU A 933 -17.05 -15.04 -13.30
N GLU A 934 -17.09 -14.66 -12.03
CA GLU A 934 -16.47 -15.42 -10.93
C GLU A 934 -17.46 -15.65 -9.78
N VAL A 935 -17.81 -16.90 -9.51
CA VAL A 935 -18.85 -17.23 -8.52
C VAL A 935 -18.38 -18.35 -7.62
N THR A 936 -18.34 -18.10 -6.31
CA THR A 936 -17.84 -19.05 -5.31
C THR A 936 -18.85 -19.21 -4.17
N ASN A 937 -19.10 -20.44 -3.74
CA ASN A 937 -19.99 -20.74 -2.61
C ASN A 937 -21.37 -20.02 -2.69
N CYS A 938 -21.99 -20.03 -3.87
CA CYS A 938 -23.30 -19.45 -4.10
C CYS A 938 -24.35 -20.54 -4.46
N PRO A 939 -24.95 -21.24 -3.47
CA PRO A 939 -25.89 -22.31 -3.75
C PRO A 939 -27.15 -21.78 -4.47
N GLY A 940 -27.66 -22.56 -5.42
CA GLY A 940 -28.82 -22.15 -6.23
C GLY A 940 -28.48 -21.15 -7.33
N PHE A 941 -27.20 -20.97 -7.67
CA PHE A 941 -26.79 -20.09 -8.75
C PHE A 941 -27.30 -20.58 -10.12
N ILE A 942 -27.99 -19.69 -10.85
CA ILE A 942 -28.51 -19.95 -12.20
C ILE A 942 -27.92 -18.95 -13.18
N LEU A 943 -27.26 -19.47 -14.21
CA LEU A 943 -26.76 -18.70 -15.35
C LEU A 943 -27.48 -19.16 -16.62
N GLU A 944 -28.30 -18.29 -17.20
CA GLU A 944 -29.11 -18.69 -18.35
C GLU A 944 -29.37 -17.64 -19.42
N ASN A 945 -29.52 -18.07 -20.66
CA ASN A 945 -29.91 -17.19 -21.76
C ASN A 945 -28.96 -15.98 -21.96
N ASN A 946 -27.67 -16.15 -21.64
CA ASN A 946 -26.67 -15.09 -21.78
C ASN A 946 -25.80 -15.30 -23.03
N VAL A 947 -25.10 -14.24 -23.44
CA VAL A 947 -24.12 -14.27 -24.53
C VAL A 947 -22.77 -13.75 -24.05
N PHE A 948 -21.74 -14.60 -24.13
CA PHE A 948 -20.37 -14.26 -23.81
C PHE A 948 -19.57 -14.00 -25.09
N VAL A 949 -19.00 -12.80 -25.20
CA VAL A 949 -18.34 -12.30 -26.40
C VAL A 949 -16.85 -12.06 -26.13
N CYS A 950 -16.00 -13.00 -26.58
CA CYS A 950 -14.55 -12.85 -26.61
C CYS A 950 -13.93 -12.35 -25.28
N ASN A 951 -14.24 -13.02 -24.16
CA ASN A 951 -13.53 -12.77 -22.90
C ASN A 951 -12.04 -13.09 -23.05
N LEU A 952 -11.17 -12.39 -22.32
CA LEU A 952 -9.72 -12.50 -22.52
C LEU A 952 -9.21 -13.91 -22.20
N ILE A 953 -9.58 -14.46 -21.03
CA ILE A 953 -9.08 -15.72 -20.52
C ILE A 953 -10.21 -16.76 -20.41
N GLN A 954 -11.13 -16.58 -19.45
CA GLN A 954 -12.23 -17.51 -19.18
C GLN A 954 -13.59 -16.82 -19.29
N ALA A 955 -14.61 -17.53 -19.75
CA ALA A 955 -15.99 -17.03 -19.66
C ALA A 955 -16.54 -17.17 -18.24
N THR A 956 -16.24 -18.29 -17.56
CA THR A 956 -16.78 -18.58 -16.22
C THR A 956 -15.72 -19.21 -15.32
N LYS A 957 -15.69 -18.76 -14.06
CA LYS A 957 -14.95 -19.36 -12.94
C LYS A 957 -15.95 -19.68 -11.83
N LEU A 958 -16.36 -20.94 -11.72
CA LEU A 958 -17.44 -21.38 -10.84
C LEU A 958 -16.92 -22.37 -9.79
N ALA A 959 -16.74 -21.90 -8.56
CA ALA A 959 -16.48 -22.73 -7.39
C ALA A 959 -17.76 -22.85 -6.54
N THR A 960 -18.85 -23.27 -7.18
CA THR A 960 -20.16 -23.44 -6.53
C THR A 960 -21.03 -24.46 -7.24
N LYS A 961 -22.17 -24.82 -6.62
CA LYS A 961 -23.22 -25.58 -7.29
C LYS A 961 -24.01 -24.66 -8.22
N ALA A 962 -23.96 -24.88 -9.53
CA ALA A 962 -24.60 -24.01 -10.52
C ALA A 962 -25.38 -24.76 -11.60
N THR A 963 -26.46 -24.14 -12.07
CA THR A 963 -27.14 -24.50 -13.33
C THR A 963 -26.73 -23.52 -14.42
N VAL A 964 -26.08 -24.03 -15.46
CA VAL A 964 -25.59 -23.22 -16.60
C VAL A 964 -26.32 -23.68 -17.85
N ARG A 965 -27.29 -22.91 -18.33
CA ARG A 965 -28.17 -23.38 -19.43
C ARG A 965 -28.53 -22.36 -20.49
N ASN A 966 -28.74 -22.80 -21.72
CA ASN A 966 -29.23 -21.95 -22.81
C ASN A 966 -28.34 -20.72 -23.06
N ASN A 967 -27.04 -20.77 -22.76
CA ASN A 967 -26.12 -19.65 -23.01
C ASN A 967 -25.40 -19.84 -24.35
N ILE A 968 -24.87 -18.76 -24.90
CA ILE A 968 -23.90 -18.79 -26.01
C ILE A 968 -22.55 -18.32 -25.49
N PHE A 969 -21.52 -19.13 -25.69
CA PHE A 969 -20.13 -18.81 -25.36
C PHE A 969 -19.29 -18.75 -26.63
N THR A 970 -18.73 -17.59 -26.92
CA THR A 970 -17.70 -17.46 -27.97
C THR A 970 -16.31 -17.62 -27.38
N ASP A 971 -15.35 -18.07 -28.19
CA ASP A 971 -13.99 -18.31 -27.73
C ASP A 971 -13.25 -17.05 -27.28
N SER A 972 -12.23 -17.24 -26.46
CA SER A 972 -11.35 -16.19 -25.96
C SER A 972 -10.40 -15.66 -27.04
N ILE A 973 -9.59 -14.64 -26.74
CA ILE A 973 -8.64 -14.07 -27.70
C ILE A 973 -7.60 -15.11 -28.20
N PRO A 974 -7.03 -14.94 -29.41
CA PRO A 974 -6.16 -15.94 -30.03
C PRO A 974 -5.02 -16.46 -29.13
N THR A 975 -4.38 -15.57 -28.36
CA THR A 975 -3.23 -15.92 -27.50
C THR A 975 -3.61 -16.75 -26.26
N LYS A 976 -4.91 -16.96 -26.01
CA LYS A 976 -5.43 -17.64 -24.83
C LYS A 976 -6.19 -18.93 -25.15
N VAL A 977 -6.13 -19.42 -26.39
CA VAL A 977 -6.79 -20.66 -26.83
C VAL A 977 -6.44 -21.89 -26.00
N LYS A 978 -5.24 -21.94 -25.40
CA LYS A 978 -4.78 -23.04 -24.52
C LYS A 978 -5.30 -22.96 -23.08
N VAL A 979 -6.05 -21.90 -22.74
CA VAL A 979 -6.69 -21.73 -21.43
C VAL A 979 -8.15 -22.15 -21.55
N PRO A 980 -8.63 -23.16 -20.82
CA PRO A 980 -10.03 -23.64 -20.86
C PRO A 980 -11.03 -22.49 -20.73
N LEU A 981 -12.16 -22.56 -21.45
CA LEU A 981 -13.14 -21.47 -21.48
C LEU A 981 -13.95 -21.41 -20.18
N GLN A 982 -14.20 -22.56 -19.56
CA GLN A 982 -14.95 -22.67 -18.32
C GLN A 982 -14.16 -23.41 -17.24
N GLN A 983 -14.14 -22.87 -16.03
CA GLN A 983 -13.51 -23.48 -14.87
C GLN A 983 -14.54 -23.80 -13.80
N TYR A 984 -14.47 -25.01 -13.28
CA TYR A 984 -15.39 -25.57 -12.30
C TYR A 984 -14.63 -26.10 -11.07
N GLY A 985 -15.19 -25.88 -9.88
CA GLY A 985 -14.60 -26.39 -8.64
C GLY A 985 -14.55 -27.92 -8.60
N THR A 986 -15.68 -28.57 -8.88
CA THR A 986 -15.80 -30.05 -8.87
C THR A 986 -16.68 -30.51 -10.03
N GLN A 987 -16.58 -31.80 -10.42
CA GLN A 987 -17.35 -32.36 -11.54
C GLN A 987 -18.86 -32.41 -11.28
N THR A 988 -19.30 -32.52 -10.02
CA THR A 988 -20.72 -32.57 -9.64
C THR A 988 -21.28 -31.19 -9.29
N GLY A 989 -20.41 -30.17 -9.23
CA GLY A 989 -20.80 -28.81 -8.92
C GLY A 989 -21.57 -28.13 -10.04
N ILE A 990 -21.51 -28.59 -11.29
CA ILE A 990 -22.10 -27.86 -12.41
C ILE A 990 -23.07 -28.74 -13.18
N GLU A 991 -24.24 -28.18 -13.46
CA GLU A 991 -25.22 -28.71 -14.40
C GLU A 991 -25.18 -27.88 -15.68
N ASP A 992 -24.25 -28.22 -16.57
CA ASP A 992 -24.17 -27.65 -17.92
C ASP A 992 -25.26 -28.25 -18.80
N HIS A 993 -26.08 -27.41 -19.43
CA HIS A 993 -27.25 -27.86 -20.15
C HIS A 993 -27.66 -27.02 -21.35
N ASN A 994 -27.71 -27.59 -22.55
CA ASN A 994 -28.24 -26.95 -23.76
C ASN A 994 -27.57 -25.59 -24.04
N ASN A 995 -26.24 -25.51 -23.92
CA ASN A 995 -25.46 -24.32 -24.27
C ASN A 995 -24.90 -24.42 -25.71
N CYS A 996 -24.58 -23.28 -26.31
CA CYS A 996 -23.88 -23.18 -27.58
C CYS A 996 -22.44 -22.70 -27.35
N TYR A 997 -21.48 -23.43 -27.89
CA TYR A 997 -20.05 -23.06 -27.88
C TYR A 997 -19.60 -22.72 -29.30
N PHE A 998 -19.07 -21.51 -29.51
CA PHE A 998 -18.45 -21.14 -30.77
C PHE A 998 -16.94 -21.00 -30.58
N LEU A 999 -16.21 -22.04 -30.98
CA LEU A 999 -14.80 -22.21 -30.69
C LEU A 999 -13.93 -21.81 -31.89
N ARG A 1000 -12.77 -21.20 -31.63
CA ARG A 1000 -11.78 -20.85 -32.68
C ARG A 1000 -10.86 -22.03 -33.03
N ALA A 1001 -10.81 -23.03 -32.15
CA ALA A 1001 -10.10 -24.30 -32.33
C ALA A 1001 -11.07 -25.47 -32.11
N PRO A 1002 -10.80 -26.65 -32.68
CA PRO A 1002 -11.57 -27.87 -32.37
C PRO A 1002 -11.60 -28.13 -30.86
N ASP A 1003 -12.70 -28.71 -30.37
CA ASP A 1003 -12.95 -28.92 -28.94
C ASP A 1003 -11.90 -29.81 -28.27
N GLU A 1004 -11.36 -30.79 -29.00
CA GLU A 1004 -10.31 -31.69 -28.53
C GLU A 1004 -9.01 -30.94 -28.21
N GLU A 1005 -8.66 -29.93 -29.01
CA GLU A 1005 -7.50 -29.05 -28.76
C GLU A 1005 -7.84 -28.01 -27.70
N ARG A 1006 -9.07 -27.47 -27.77
CA ARG A 1006 -9.52 -26.37 -26.91
C ARG A 1006 -9.67 -26.78 -25.45
N GLN A 1007 -10.08 -28.04 -25.21
CA GLN A 1007 -10.45 -28.61 -23.92
C GLN A 1007 -11.29 -27.62 -23.10
N LEU A 1008 -12.54 -27.46 -23.52
CA LEU A 1008 -13.48 -26.44 -23.04
C LEU A 1008 -13.53 -26.28 -21.51
N PHE A 1009 -13.48 -27.39 -20.78
CA PHE A 1009 -13.71 -27.42 -19.33
C PHE A 1009 -12.42 -27.66 -18.55
N TRP A 1010 -12.28 -26.97 -17.42
CA TRP A 1010 -11.27 -27.20 -16.40
C TRP A 1010 -11.93 -27.50 -15.05
N VAL A 1011 -11.89 -28.76 -14.62
CA VAL A 1011 -12.37 -29.17 -13.30
C VAL A 1011 -11.19 -29.22 -12.35
N LEU A 1012 -11.20 -28.37 -11.32
CA LEU A 1012 -10.07 -28.23 -10.38
C LEU A 1012 -9.90 -29.47 -9.50
N ASN A 1013 -11.01 -30.03 -9.01
CA ASN A 1013 -11.04 -31.24 -8.20
C ASN A 1013 -11.92 -32.30 -8.87
N PHE A 1014 -11.29 -33.12 -9.71
CA PHE A 1014 -11.94 -34.21 -10.43
C PHE A 1014 -11.58 -35.57 -9.82
N SER A 1015 -12.57 -36.43 -9.63
CA SER A 1015 -12.44 -37.78 -9.09
C SER A 1015 -13.18 -38.81 -9.95
N GLU A 1016 -12.54 -39.93 -10.28
CA GLU A 1016 -13.12 -40.98 -11.12
C GLU A 1016 -12.61 -42.34 -10.66
N GLY A 1017 -13.50 -43.34 -10.61
CA GLY A 1017 -13.14 -44.70 -10.17
C GLY A 1017 -12.54 -44.76 -8.76
N GLY A 1018 -12.97 -43.87 -7.84
CA GLY A 1018 -12.46 -43.81 -6.46
C GLY A 1018 -11.10 -43.11 -6.31
N LYS A 1019 -10.52 -42.55 -7.38
CA LYS A 1019 -9.26 -41.80 -7.34
C LYS A 1019 -9.51 -40.32 -7.58
N ASN A 1020 -8.84 -39.44 -6.83
CA ASN A 1020 -8.76 -38.01 -7.11
C ASN A 1020 -7.65 -37.77 -8.13
N LEU A 1021 -8.01 -37.24 -9.30
CA LEU A 1021 -7.10 -36.90 -10.39
C LEU A 1021 -6.71 -35.42 -10.38
N GLY A 1022 -7.26 -34.63 -9.45
CA GLY A 1022 -6.98 -33.21 -9.32
C GLY A 1022 -7.43 -32.40 -10.54
N HIS A 1023 -6.58 -31.48 -10.98
CA HIS A 1023 -6.87 -30.55 -12.06
C HIS A 1023 -6.99 -31.28 -13.41
N THR A 1024 -8.21 -31.40 -13.92
CA THR A 1024 -8.51 -32.16 -15.14
C THR A 1024 -9.13 -31.24 -16.19
N ARG A 1025 -8.57 -31.26 -17.40
CA ARG A 1025 -9.11 -30.56 -18.57
C ARG A 1025 -9.89 -31.54 -19.46
N MET A 1026 -11.01 -31.11 -20.02
CA MET A 1026 -11.92 -31.97 -20.79
C MET A 1026 -12.50 -31.23 -22.00
N SER A 1027 -12.65 -31.95 -23.11
CA SER A 1027 -13.52 -31.56 -24.23
C SER A 1027 -15.00 -31.67 -23.80
N LEU A 1028 -15.92 -31.12 -24.60
CA LEU A 1028 -17.36 -31.34 -24.45
C LEU A 1028 -17.73 -32.82 -24.51
N ALA A 1029 -17.16 -33.55 -25.47
CA ALA A 1029 -17.40 -34.99 -25.61
C ALA A 1029 -16.88 -35.81 -24.42
N ASP A 1030 -15.75 -35.41 -23.83
CA ASP A 1030 -15.22 -36.07 -22.63
C ASP A 1030 -16.05 -35.76 -21.39
N TYR A 1031 -16.53 -34.52 -21.25
CA TYR A 1031 -17.42 -34.15 -20.15
C TYR A 1031 -18.74 -34.93 -20.21
N ASP A 1032 -19.35 -35.03 -21.40
CA ASP A 1032 -20.58 -35.80 -21.63
C ASP A 1032 -20.42 -37.27 -21.20
N ARG A 1033 -19.26 -37.86 -21.48
CA ARG A 1033 -18.94 -39.26 -21.18
C ARG A 1033 -18.60 -39.51 -19.71
N ARG A 1034 -17.82 -38.62 -19.11
CA ARG A 1034 -17.19 -38.83 -17.79
C ARG A 1034 -17.95 -38.18 -16.64
N VAL A 1035 -18.81 -37.21 -16.94
CA VAL A 1035 -19.56 -36.44 -15.92
C VAL A 1035 -21.06 -36.62 -16.10
N ARG A 1036 -21.63 -36.06 -17.18
CA ARG A 1036 -23.04 -36.19 -17.56
C ARG A 1036 -23.29 -35.54 -18.91
N SER A 1037 -24.32 -35.99 -19.63
CA SER A 1037 -24.74 -35.38 -20.89
C SER A 1037 -25.24 -33.95 -20.69
N THR A 1038 -24.72 -33.03 -21.50
CA THR A 1038 -25.04 -31.61 -21.49
C THR A 1038 -26.16 -31.24 -22.48
N ARG A 1039 -26.35 -31.99 -23.56
CA ARG A 1039 -27.14 -31.58 -24.75
C ARG A 1039 -26.65 -30.27 -25.41
N SER A 1040 -25.47 -29.79 -25.01
CA SER A 1040 -24.83 -28.61 -25.56
C SER A 1040 -24.26 -28.91 -26.96
N ILE A 1041 -24.06 -27.87 -27.79
CA ILE A 1041 -23.57 -28.01 -29.16
C ILE A 1041 -22.43 -27.04 -29.44
N ILE A 1042 -21.58 -27.41 -30.40
CA ILE A 1042 -20.59 -26.51 -30.99
C ILE A 1042 -21.15 -25.97 -32.31
N ALA A 1043 -21.44 -24.68 -32.39
CA ALA A 1043 -22.03 -24.05 -33.56
C ALA A 1043 -21.71 -22.56 -33.63
N ASP A 1044 -21.62 -22.01 -34.84
CA ASP A 1044 -21.61 -20.55 -35.06
C ASP A 1044 -23.02 -19.98 -34.81
N PRO A 1045 -23.22 -19.07 -33.84
CA PRO A 1045 -24.51 -18.47 -33.55
C PRO A 1045 -25.02 -17.53 -34.67
N LYS A 1046 -24.14 -17.14 -35.60
CA LYS A 1046 -24.44 -16.27 -36.75
C LYS A 1046 -25.01 -14.91 -36.33
N PHE A 1047 -24.29 -14.19 -35.47
CA PHE A 1047 -24.75 -12.90 -34.95
C PHE A 1047 -24.99 -11.85 -36.07
N PRO A 1048 -26.10 -11.09 -36.05
CA PRO A 1048 -26.41 -10.06 -37.02
C PRO A 1048 -25.32 -9.01 -37.19
N ALA A 1049 -24.63 -8.59 -36.11
CA ALA A 1049 -23.54 -7.61 -36.24
C ALA A 1049 -22.44 -8.07 -37.20
N ILE A 1050 -22.10 -9.36 -37.19
CA ILE A 1050 -21.07 -9.91 -38.09
C ILE A 1050 -21.59 -9.98 -39.52
N GLN A 1051 -22.85 -10.38 -39.71
CA GLN A 1051 -23.47 -10.49 -41.05
C GLN A 1051 -23.62 -9.15 -41.76
N LYS A 1052 -23.76 -8.07 -41.00
CA LYS A 1052 -23.82 -6.69 -41.52
C LYS A 1052 -22.44 -6.18 -42.00
N LEU A 1053 -21.34 -6.83 -41.61
CA LEU A 1053 -20.01 -6.43 -42.04
C LEU A 1053 -19.74 -6.86 -43.48
N ASP A 1054 -18.90 -6.10 -44.17
CA ASP A 1054 -18.30 -6.51 -45.45
C ASP A 1054 -17.58 -7.86 -45.25
N PRO A 1055 -17.97 -8.94 -45.96
CA PRO A 1055 -17.35 -10.25 -45.83
C PRO A 1055 -15.82 -10.24 -46.02
N ALA A 1056 -15.28 -9.31 -46.82
CA ALA A 1056 -13.85 -9.17 -47.02
C ALA A 1056 -13.11 -8.59 -45.80
N LYS A 1057 -13.83 -7.97 -44.86
CA LYS A 1057 -13.31 -7.37 -43.63
C LYS A 1057 -13.54 -8.23 -42.38
N VAL A 1058 -14.28 -9.33 -42.51
CA VAL A 1058 -14.52 -10.26 -41.40
C VAL A 1058 -13.24 -11.06 -41.12
N ALA A 1059 -12.77 -11.02 -39.88
CA ALA A 1059 -11.63 -11.78 -39.42
C ALA A 1059 -11.86 -13.30 -39.56
N LYS A 1060 -10.77 -14.07 -39.63
CA LYS A 1060 -10.80 -15.53 -39.77
C LYS A 1060 -11.69 -16.20 -38.71
N PHE A 1061 -11.62 -15.71 -37.47
CA PHE A 1061 -12.62 -16.03 -36.45
C PHE A 1061 -13.59 -14.83 -36.38
N PRO A 1062 -14.84 -14.96 -36.85
CA PRO A 1062 -15.70 -13.80 -37.11
C PRO A 1062 -15.91 -12.89 -35.89
N ILE A 1063 -15.94 -13.46 -34.69
CA ILE A 1063 -16.10 -12.75 -33.42
C ILE A 1063 -14.99 -11.71 -33.17
N ASP A 1064 -13.78 -11.90 -33.71
CA ASP A 1064 -12.69 -10.93 -33.59
C ASP A 1064 -13.04 -9.60 -34.30
N SER A 1065 -14.00 -9.62 -35.22
CA SER A 1065 -14.52 -8.44 -35.94
C SER A 1065 -15.63 -7.70 -35.18
N LEU A 1066 -16.18 -8.27 -34.09
CA LEU A 1066 -17.25 -7.67 -33.31
C LEU A 1066 -16.69 -6.59 -32.38
N VAL A 1067 -16.41 -5.41 -32.93
CA VAL A 1067 -15.90 -4.23 -32.20
C VAL A 1067 -17.04 -3.37 -31.65
N SER A 1068 -16.80 -2.67 -30.54
CA SER A 1068 -17.76 -1.72 -29.94
C SER A 1068 -17.89 -0.46 -30.81
N PRO A 1069 -19.10 0.16 -30.92
CA PRO A 1069 -20.34 -0.21 -30.24
C PRO A 1069 -21.21 -1.25 -31.00
N PHE A 1070 -21.84 -2.16 -30.25
CA PHE A 1070 -22.92 -3.05 -30.70
C PHE A 1070 -24.01 -3.14 -29.61
N ASP A 1071 -25.21 -3.61 -29.94
CA ASP A 1071 -26.34 -3.69 -29.01
C ASP A 1071 -26.92 -5.12 -28.86
N PHE A 1072 -27.92 -5.33 -27.99
CA PHE A 1072 -28.50 -6.65 -27.72
C PHE A 1072 -29.00 -7.35 -28.99
N GLN A 1073 -29.69 -6.60 -29.87
CA GLN A 1073 -30.22 -7.11 -31.13
C GLN A 1073 -29.12 -7.60 -32.10
N ASP A 1074 -27.90 -7.09 -31.96
CA ASP A 1074 -26.79 -7.46 -32.82
C ASP A 1074 -26.20 -8.84 -32.47
N VAL A 1075 -26.55 -9.37 -31.30
CA VAL A 1075 -26.08 -10.66 -30.78
C VAL A 1075 -27.23 -11.64 -30.50
N PHE A 1076 -28.41 -11.40 -31.08
CA PHE A 1076 -29.44 -12.44 -31.19
C PHE A 1076 -28.97 -13.53 -32.17
N ALA A 1077 -29.01 -14.79 -31.76
CA ALA A 1077 -28.60 -15.88 -32.65
C ALA A 1077 -29.57 -16.02 -33.82
N THR A 1078 -29.03 -16.05 -35.05
CA THR A 1078 -29.83 -16.33 -36.26
C THR A 1078 -29.53 -17.70 -36.86
N ASN A 1079 -28.63 -18.48 -36.25
CA ASN A 1079 -28.45 -19.87 -36.63
C ASN A 1079 -29.75 -20.64 -36.30
N PRO A 1080 -30.38 -21.32 -37.30
CA PRO A 1080 -31.69 -21.96 -37.10
C PRO A 1080 -31.72 -22.97 -35.95
N GLU A 1081 -30.65 -23.74 -35.75
CA GLU A 1081 -30.59 -24.76 -34.70
C GLU A 1081 -30.39 -24.13 -33.32
N VAL A 1082 -29.49 -23.13 -33.23
CA VAL A 1082 -29.24 -22.38 -31.98
C VAL A 1082 -30.52 -21.64 -31.55
N ALA A 1083 -31.19 -20.96 -32.50
CA ALA A 1083 -32.43 -20.23 -32.26
C ALA A 1083 -33.58 -21.19 -31.86
N LYS A 1084 -33.77 -22.31 -32.58
CA LYS A 1084 -34.80 -23.31 -32.26
C LYS A 1084 -34.63 -23.90 -30.86
N ARG A 1085 -33.39 -24.07 -30.40
CA ARG A 1085 -33.07 -24.55 -29.05
C ARG A 1085 -33.16 -23.47 -27.97
N GLY A 1086 -33.49 -22.23 -28.33
CA GLY A 1086 -33.61 -21.11 -27.38
C GLY A 1086 -32.28 -20.73 -26.72
N MET A 1087 -31.14 -20.97 -27.38
CA MET A 1087 -29.82 -20.65 -26.84
C MET A 1087 -29.50 -19.16 -27.05
N GLY A 1088 -28.97 -18.53 -26.01
CA GLY A 1088 -28.64 -17.10 -25.97
C GLY A 1088 -29.80 -16.23 -25.48
N LEU A 1089 -29.72 -14.94 -25.82
CA LEU A 1089 -30.73 -13.95 -25.45
C LEU A 1089 -32.12 -14.34 -25.98
N GLN A 1090 -33.16 -14.11 -25.18
CA GLN A 1090 -34.56 -14.30 -25.56
C GLN A 1090 -35.14 -12.99 -26.14
N PRO A 1091 -35.36 -12.86 -27.45
CA PRO A 1091 -35.77 -11.59 -28.07
C PRO A 1091 -37.04 -10.98 -27.48
N GLU A 1092 -38.00 -11.80 -27.07
CA GLU A 1092 -39.24 -11.39 -26.41
C GLU A 1092 -39.00 -10.69 -25.07
N ALA A 1093 -37.90 -11.02 -24.37
CA ALA A 1093 -37.54 -10.36 -23.12
C ALA A 1093 -37.08 -8.91 -23.33
N PHE A 1094 -36.80 -8.48 -24.56
CA PHE A 1094 -36.32 -7.13 -24.89
C PHE A 1094 -37.37 -6.26 -25.59
N ALA A 1095 -38.64 -6.69 -25.63
CA ALA A 1095 -39.70 -5.98 -26.36
C ALA A 1095 -39.93 -4.52 -25.89
N ASP A 1096 -39.63 -4.22 -24.62
CA ASP A 1096 -39.71 -2.89 -24.01
C ASP A 1096 -38.38 -2.11 -24.04
N MET A 1097 -37.29 -2.69 -24.55
CA MET A 1097 -36.02 -1.98 -24.79
C MET A 1097 -35.99 -1.55 -26.26
N GLY A 1098 -36.04 -0.23 -26.49
CA GLY A 1098 -36.35 0.34 -27.81
C GLY A 1098 -35.37 -0.07 -28.92
N LYS A 1099 -35.90 -0.22 -30.15
CA LYS A 1099 -35.11 -0.32 -31.39
C LYS A 1099 -34.65 1.10 -31.78
N LYS A 1100 -33.49 1.55 -31.32
CA LYS A 1100 -32.86 2.76 -31.91
C LYS A 1100 -31.53 2.41 -32.52
#